data_AF-A0A6L9QIV4-F1
#
_entry.id   AF-A0A6L9QIV4-F1
#
_cell.length_a   1.000
_cell.length_b   1.000
_cell.length_c   1.000
_cell.angle_alpha   90.00
_cell.angle_beta   90.00
_cell.angle_gamma   90.00
#
_symmetry.space_group_name_H-M   'P 1'
#
loop_
_entity.id
_entity.type
_entity.pdbx_description
1 polymer ?
#
loop_
_entity_poly.entity_id
_entity_poly.type
_entity_poly.pdbx_seq_one_letter_code
_entity_poly.pdbx_strand_id
1 'polypeptide(L)'
;MRARELALPAVLAASLAVPAGFAAPASAQPAAPAAACDPTQTSPVYRGEVPAPKQVLGFELGERPVSAAESDAYLEAVAAKSDRVVSGTLATTAQGRPLKYAIAGRPELMSKAGLARVRREAGLLRDPRTPAALARRITERGVPILWISGNVHGDEPSGTDAALRVLRDLGDRTDCAATAILGNALVVVLPTQNPDGRELSTRQNAYGFDMNRDWFARTQPETDGKLAMLNQYPPALYIDAHEMGGTSYFFPPNADPIYHETPEQAVGWINDLYGAAMAAEFTRQGIDFFNRDVYDLFYQGYGDSVPTSAFHAAGMTYEKGDGSPYPERVKEQYLTQWVSLSAAARNRHRILAEWRQMTVDAYRQGEAGTLEPNQIYNPPNQIDRPVPDRKVREYFLRDDDPAKRAEVRLIVRRLQRMGVRVDRLVRPLTVPDFKAYGRPAARTVLPAGTFRISMAQGQKHWIQAMLNEDSYTPFPYFYDVTAWSLPLLGNVSGGSSGAVLRPRAVRVPALPAPRPGHDGKAPKLGILQLSATSSSARQSTGWLRHRLDREWRLPFTLLTPADVAAGRLSGVEVLITPDGPASSGYTALGDAGRGALQQWTRDGGRYIGWQGGTQLAARLGLTTATLAEPTSDIPGTLFRVKVDGSSPLAAGVGASAWNFTSYDLVMNASSGVAVSYPQVDSPDWFVSGFERGASELGGTAAVVDQPVGQGRSVLFAAEPNFRAFSDGTAKLLYNAILGPDPAKAPAPQGTAKAVREAAELPSYESPIRVSVRPADAAKAASVLRSAGATWAETRSGGVVHYVIDNPRGLPVDHHPFAGRLPSLIRGAGIDPVAVTLP
;
A
#
# COMPACT_ATOMS: atom_id res chain seq x y z
N MET A 1 10.45 52.59 -0.08
CA MET A 1 9.86 53.92 0.15
C MET A 1 9.25 54.40 -1.16
N ARG A 2 7.92 54.32 -1.28
CA ARG A 2 6.94 55.43 -1.41
C ARG A 2 6.94 56.05 -2.83
N ALA A 3 5.83 56.19 -3.57
CA ALA A 3 4.41 56.08 -3.24
C ALA A 3 3.52 56.01 -4.52
N ARG A 4 2.31 55.46 -4.33
CA ARG A 4 0.95 55.90 -4.76
C ARG A 4 0.73 56.48 -6.17
N GLU A 5 -0.09 55.85 -7.02
CA GLU A 5 -1.58 55.87 -7.08
C GLU A 5 -2.20 57.15 -7.66
N LEU A 6 -3.03 56.98 -8.70
CA LEU A 6 -4.35 57.59 -9.02
C LEU A 6 -4.53 57.63 -10.55
N ALA A 7 -5.33 56.73 -11.16
CA ALA A 7 -6.78 56.74 -11.34
C ALA A 7 -7.29 57.60 -12.53
N LEU A 8 -7.76 56.89 -13.58
CA LEU A 8 -8.88 57.08 -14.56
C LEU A 8 -9.44 58.50 -14.91
N PRO A 9 -10.16 58.71 -16.05
CA PRO A 9 -11.02 57.76 -16.78
C PRO A 9 -11.05 57.84 -18.32
N ALA A 10 -11.86 56.92 -18.89
CA ALA A 10 -12.16 56.68 -20.29
C ALA A 10 -13.03 57.75 -20.98
N VAL A 11 -12.92 57.85 -22.31
CA VAL A 11 -13.94 58.40 -23.21
C VAL A 11 -13.99 57.56 -24.49
N LEU A 12 -15.15 56.94 -24.76
CA LEU A 12 -15.54 56.38 -26.06
C LEU A 12 -16.01 57.51 -26.98
N ALA A 13 -15.63 57.45 -28.26
CA ALA A 13 -16.29 58.20 -29.32
C ALA A 13 -16.53 57.28 -30.53
N ALA A 14 -17.81 57.09 -30.85
CA ALA A 14 -18.29 56.40 -32.03
C ALA A 14 -18.13 57.28 -33.28
N SER A 15 -17.84 56.67 -34.43
CA SER A 15 -17.99 57.31 -35.74
C SER A 15 -18.53 56.31 -36.76
N LEU A 16 -19.59 56.75 -37.44
CA LEU A 16 -20.31 56.09 -38.54
C LEU A 16 -19.61 56.41 -39.88
N ALA A 17 -19.45 55.40 -40.74
CA ALA A 17 -19.31 55.59 -42.19
C ALA A 17 -19.73 54.31 -42.96
N VAL A 18 -20.49 54.48 -44.04
CA VAL A 18 -20.98 53.50 -45.02
C VAL A 18 -20.83 54.19 -46.40
N PRO A 19 -20.70 53.52 -47.56
CA PRO A 19 -19.86 52.38 -47.95
C PRO A 19 -18.99 52.72 -49.20
N ALA A 20 -17.97 51.91 -49.51
CA ALA A 20 -17.38 51.87 -50.85
C ALA A 20 -17.14 50.42 -51.26
N GLY A 21 -17.91 49.97 -52.25
CA GLY A 21 -17.82 48.62 -52.78
C GLY A 21 -16.58 48.44 -53.65
N PHE A 22 -15.72 47.51 -53.23
CA PHE A 22 -14.81 46.79 -54.11
C PHE A 22 -15.09 45.30 -53.92
N ALA A 23 -15.42 44.61 -55.02
CA ALA A 23 -15.64 43.18 -55.05
C ALA A 23 -14.33 42.46 -54.68
N ALA A 24 -14.31 41.86 -53.49
CA ALA A 24 -13.28 40.91 -53.08
C ALA A 24 -13.56 39.55 -53.73
N PRO A 25 -12.52 38.76 -54.08
CA PRO A 25 -12.72 37.39 -54.57
C PRO A 25 -13.45 36.61 -53.48
N ALA A 26 -14.36 35.71 -53.87
CA ALA A 26 -15.04 34.82 -52.95
C ALA A 26 -14.01 34.09 -52.07
N SER A 27 -13.83 34.58 -50.84
CA SER A 27 -13.13 33.86 -49.81
C SER A 27 -13.91 32.57 -49.62
N ALA A 28 -13.32 31.45 -50.02
CA ALA A 28 -13.79 30.15 -49.56
C ALA A 28 -13.99 30.28 -48.05
N GLN A 29 -15.23 30.10 -47.59
CA GLN A 29 -15.48 29.96 -46.17
C GLN A 29 -14.50 28.90 -45.68
N PRO A 30 -13.72 29.14 -44.61
CA PRO A 30 -12.98 28.07 -43.99
C PRO A 30 -14.02 26.98 -43.73
N ALA A 31 -13.78 25.79 -44.28
CA ALA A 31 -14.59 24.63 -43.95
C ALA A 31 -14.73 24.61 -42.44
N ALA A 32 -15.97 24.52 -41.93
CA ALA A 32 -16.21 24.39 -40.51
C ALA A 32 -15.22 23.34 -39.98
N PRO A 33 -14.46 23.62 -38.91
CA PRO A 33 -13.52 22.65 -38.39
C PRO A 33 -14.28 21.35 -38.21
N ALA A 34 -13.81 20.26 -38.84
CA ALA A 34 -14.42 18.94 -38.71
C ALA A 34 -14.67 18.74 -37.21
N ALA A 35 -15.94 18.55 -36.83
CA ALA A 35 -16.34 18.52 -35.42
C ALA A 35 -15.37 17.61 -34.67
N ALA A 36 -14.61 18.20 -33.74
CA ALA A 36 -13.58 17.47 -33.02
C ALA A 36 -14.25 16.27 -32.34
N CYS A 37 -13.69 15.07 -32.53
CA CYS A 37 -14.25 13.85 -31.96
C CYS A 37 -14.29 13.95 -30.43
N ASP A 38 -15.49 14.12 -29.87
CA ASP A 38 -15.68 14.13 -28.43
C ASP A 38 -15.75 12.68 -27.92
N PRO A 39 -14.90 12.28 -26.96
CA PRO A 39 -14.85 10.89 -26.52
C PRO A 39 -16.13 10.40 -25.84
N THR A 40 -16.93 11.32 -25.28
CA THR A 40 -18.10 11.00 -24.44
C THR A 40 -19.43 11.35 -25.09
N GLN A 41 -19.45 12.28 -26.06
CA GLN A 41 -20.64 12.66 -26.81
C GLN A 41 -20.75 11.94 -28.17
N THR A 42 -19.67 11.32 -28.65
CA THR A 42 -19.72 10.53 -29.88
C THR A 42 -20.60 9.29 -29.68
N SER A 43 -21.69 9.22 -30.44
CA SER A 43 -22.57 8.04 -30.48
C SER A 43 -21.78 6.78 -30.88
N PRO A 44 -21.82 5.71 -30.07
CA PRO A 44 -21.15 4.45 -30.37
C PRO A 44 -21.63 3.84 -31.69
N VAL A 45 -20.69 3.41 -32.54
CA VAL A 45 -20.98 2.61 -33.74
C VAL A 45 -20.22 1.30 -33.62
N TYR A 46 -20.93 0.17 -33.66
CA TYR A 46 -20.37 -1.17 -33.44
C TYR A 46 -20.26 -1.95 -34.76
N ARG A 47 -19.24 -2.82 -34.89
CA ARG A 47 -19.16 -3.79 -36.01
C ARG A 47 -20.20 -4.89 -35.88
N GLY A 48 -20.62 -5.22 -34.65
CA GLY A 48 -21.53 -6.34 -34.40
C GLY A 48 -20.84 -7.70 -34.42
N GLU A 49 -19.51 -7.73 -34.32
CA GLU A 49 -18.73 -8.98 -34.26
C GLU A 49 -18.67 -9.51 -32.82
N VAL A 50 -18.51 -8.60 -31.85
CA VAL A 50 -18.49 -8.91 -30.42
C VAL A 50 -19.91 -9.00 -29.86
N PRO A 51 -20.27 -10.08 -29.15
CA PRO A 51 -21.59 -10.22 -28.55
C PRO A 51 -21.85 -9.18 -27.46
N ALA A 52 -23.10 -8.71 -27.39
CA ALA A 52 -23.57 -7.88 -26.28
C ALA A 52 -23.53 -8.69 -24.96
N PRO A 53 -23.35 -8.03 -23.80
CA PRO A 53 -23.33 -8.71 -22.50
C PRO A 53 -24.55 -9.61 -22.29
N LYS A 54 -25.75 -9.15 -22.63
CA LYS A 54 -26.98 -9.91 -22.49
C LYS A 54 -27.00 -11.24 -23.26
N GLN A 55 -26.26 -11.34 -24.38
CA GLN A 55 -26.19 -12.57 -25.16
C GLN A 55 -25.29 -13.63 -24.51
N VAL A 56 -24.33 -13.22 -23.66
CA VAL A 56 -23.38 -14.12 -23.00
C VAL A 56 -23.77 -14.37 -21.55
N LEU A 57 -24.18 -13.30 -20.84
CA LEU A 57 -24.45 -13.29 -19.41
C LEU A 57 -25.94 -13.43 -19.08
N GLY A 58 -26.83 -13.13 -20.04
CA GLY A 58 -28.28 -13.09 -19.82
C GLY A 58 -28.81 -11.74 -19.30
N PHE A 59 -27.94 -10.79 -18.98
CA PHE A 59 -28.25 -9.44 -18.49
C PHE A 59 -27.23 -8.41 -19.00
N GLU A 60 -27.55 -7.12 -18.91
CA GLU A 60 -26.63 -6.05 -19.30
C GLU A 60 -25.63 -5.71 -18.17
N LEU A 61 -24.41 -5.31 -18.53
CA LEU A 61 -23.42 -4.83 -17.54
C LEU A 61 -23.98 -3.61 -16.79
N GLY A 62 -23.90 -3.62 -15.46
CA GLY A 62 -24.51 -2.60 -14.61
C GLY A 62 -25.95 -2.89 -14.16
N GLU A 63 -26.61 -3.94 -14.66
CA GLU A 63 -27.90 -4.40 -14.12
C GLU A 63 -27.73 -5.02 -12.72
N ARG A 64 -26.67 -5.83 -12.55
CA ARG A 64 -26.20 -6.38 -11.28
C ARG A 64 -24.69 -6.66 -11.37
N PRO A 65 -23.98 -6.80 -10.24
CA PRO A 65 -22.60 -7.26 -10.25
C PRO A 65 -22.43 -8.59 -10.97
N VAL A 66 -21.41 -8.68 -11.84
CA VAL A 66 -20.97 -9.98 -12.38
C VAL A 66 -20.25 -10.79 -11.30
N SER A 67 -20.36 -12.11 -11.29
CA SER A 67 -19.43 -12.96 -10.52
C SER A 67 -18.03 -12.95 -11.16
N ALA A 68 -17.02 -13.50 -10.48
CA ALA A 68 -15.70 -13.66 -11.08
C ALA A 68 -15.77 -14.57 -12.32
N ALA A 69 -16.58 -15.64 -12.27
CA ALA A 69 -16.77 -16.55 -13.41
C ALA A 69 -17.49 -15.88 -14.59
N GLU A 70 -18.49 -15.03 -14.33
CA GLU A 70 -19.19 -14.26 -15.36
C GLU A 70 -18.28 -13.21 -16.00
N SER A 71 -17.45 -12.53 -15.19
CA SER A 71 -16.42 -11.60 -15.66
C SER A 71 -15.45 -12.29 -16.63
N ASP A 72 -14.92 -13.44 -16.22
CA ASP A 72 -14.04 -14.26 -17.04
C ASP A 72 -14.71 -14.72 -18.33
N ALA A 73 -15.95 -15.22 -18.24
CA ALA A 73 -16.70 -15.70 -19.40
C ALA A 73 -16.94 -14.59 -20.44
N TYR A 74 -17.31 -13.38 -20.00
CA TYR A 74 -17.54 -12.28 -20.92
C TYR A 74 -16.24 -11.74 -21.52
N LEU A 75 -15.17 -11.62 -20.72
CA LEU A 75 -13.85 -11.24 -21.21
C LEU A 75 -13.37 -12.17 -22.33
N GLU A 76 -13.49 -13.48 -22.14
CA GLU A 76 -13.09 -14.48 -23.14
C GLU A 76 -14.00 -14.46 -24.37
N ALA A 77 -15.30 -14.19 -24.20
CA ALA A 77 -16.22 -14.03 -25.32
C ALA A 77 -15.86 -12.82 -26.21
N VAL A 78 -15.44 -11.70 -25.61
CA VAL A 78 -14.95 -10.54 -26.36
C VAL A 78 -13.65 -10.88 -27.09
N ALA A 79 -12.68 -11.49 -26.42
CA ALA A 79 -11.39 -11.86 -27.01
C ALA A 79 -11.54 -12.86 -28.16
N ALA A 80 -12.47 -13.83 -28.05
CA ALA A 80 -12.72 -14.82 -29.09
C ALA A 80 -13.38 -14.26 -30.35
N LYS A 81 -13.99 -13.07 -30.27
CA LYS A 81 -14.79 -12.45 -31.35
C LYS A 81 -14.20 -11.16 -31.91
N SER A 82 -13.11 -10.66 -31.34
CA SER A 82 -12.46 -9.44 -31.78
C SER A 82 -11.02 -9.69 -32.24
N ASP A 83 -10.69 -9.23 -33.44
CA ASP A 83 -9.31 -9.15 -33.95
C ASP A 83 -8.44 -8.09 -33.24
N ARG A 84 -9.05 -7.29 -32.36
CA ARG A 84 -8.42 -6.20 -31.59
C ARG A 84 -8.11 -6.59 -30.15
N VAL A 85 -8.47 -7.79 -29.72
CA VAL A 85 -8.37 -8.22 -28.32
C VAL A 85 -7.68 -9.57 -28.22
N VAL A 86 -6.76 -9.70 -27.27
CA VAL A 86 -6.23 -11.00 -26.82
C VAL A 86 -6.40 -11.14 -25.31
N SER A 87 -6.73 -12.33 -24.84
CA SER A 87 -6.87 -12.65 -23.42
C SER A 87 -5.72 -13.51 -22.90
N GLY A 88 -5.61 -13.59 -21.58
CA GLY A 88 -4.67 -14.49 -20.91
C GLY A 88 -4.96 -14.61 -19.41
N THR A 89 -4.15 -15.42 -18.74
CA THR A 89 -4.16 -15.58 -17.28
C THR A 89 -2.81 -15.11 -16.74
N LEU A 90 -2.81 -14.11 -15.86
CA LEU A 90 -1.56 -13.52 -15.34
C LEU A 90 -1.05 -14.22 -14.06
N ALA A 91 -1.95 -14.83 -13.28
CA ALA A 91 -1.63 -15.62 -12.10
C ALA A 91 -2.81 -16.53 -11.69
N THR A 92 -2.58 -17.27 -10.60
CA THR A 92 -3.59 -18.06 -9.91
C THR A 92 -3.69 -17.52 -8.48
N THR A 93 -4.91 -17.31 -7.99
CA THR A 93 -5.18 -16.74 -6.67
C THR A 93 -4.83 -17.67 -5.52
N ALA A 94 -4.92 -17.17 -4.30
CA ALA A 94 -4.74 -17.95 -3.07
C ALA A 94 -5.60 -19.22 -3.04
N GLN A 95 -6.85 -19.17 -3.50
CA GLN A 95 -7.77 -20.32 -3.59
C GLN A 95 -7.73 -21.08 -4.92
N GLY A 96 -6.83 -20.72 -5.84
CA GLY A 96 -6.67 -21.47 -7.09
C GLY A 96 -7.46 -20.94 -8.29
N ARG A 97 -8.12 -19.77 -8.19
CA ARG A 97 -8.86 -19.17 -9.31
C ARG A 97 -7.91 -18.53 -10.33
N PRO A 98 -8.22 -18.57 -11.63
CA PRO A 98 -7.43 -17.85 -12.62
C PRO A 98 -7.61 -16.33 -12.44
N LEU A 99 -6.53 -15.58 -12.58
CA LEU A 99 -6.57 -14.11 -12.64
C LEU A 99 -6.47 -13.68 -14.11
N LYS A 100 -7.61 -13.44 -14.74
CA LYS A 100 -7.73 -13.16 -16.18
C LYS A 100 -7.48 -11.71 -16.54
N TYR A 101 -6.90 -11.49 -17.72
CA TYR A 101 -6.73 -10.17 -18.31
C TYR A 101 -7.02 -10.19 -19.81
N ALA A 102 -7.24 -9.02 -20.38
CA ALA A 102 -7.27 -8.79 -21.81
C ALA A 102 -6.32 -7.65 -22.21
N ILE A 103 -5.85 -7.67 -23.45
CA ILE A 103 -5.10 -6.58 -24.07
C ILE A 103 -5.86 -6.19 -25.33
N ALA A 104 -6.17 -4.90 -25.46
CA ALA A 104 -6.84 -4.32 -26.60
C ALA A 104 -5.91 -3.35 -27.35
N GLY A 105 -5.99 -3.36 -28.68
CA GLY A 105 -5.26 -2.43 -29.55
C GLY A 105 -5.57 -2.69 -31.02
N ARG A 106 -4.96 -1.92 -31.92
CA ARG A 106 -5.11 -2.18 -33.37
C ARG A 106 -4.69 -3.62 -33.73
N PRO A 107 -5.33 -4.28 -34.72
CA PRO A 107 -5.09 -5.70 -35.03
C PRO A 107 -3.62 -6.06 -35.27
N GLU A 108 -2.87 -5.18 -35.92
CA GLU A 108 -1.42 -5.32 -36.17
C GLU A 108 -0.60 -5.56 -34.90
N LEU A 109 -1.02 -4.99 -33.76
CA LEU A 109 -0.35 -5.13 -32.47
C LEU A 109 -0.74 -6.40 -31.73
N MET A 110 -1.89 -7.02 -32.02
CA MET A 110 -2.42 -8.17 -31.29
C MET A 110 -1.72 -9.49 -31.62
N SER A 111 -0.91 -9.51 -32.69
CA SER A 111 -0.04 -10.67 -32.97
C SER A 111 1.04 -10.86 -31.89
N LYS A 112 1.53 -12.10 -31.72
CA LYS A 112 2.68 -12.39 -30.83
C LYS A 112 3.89 -11.49 -31.12
N ALA A 113 4.16 -11.22 -32.39
CA ALA A 113 5.25 -10.34 -32.83
C ALA A 113 4.96 -8.86 -32.51
N GLY A 114 3.72 -8.41 -32.69
CA GLY A 114 3.25 -7.06 -32.35
C GLY A 114 3.41 -6.76 -30.85
N LEU A 115 2.90 -7.64 -29.99
CA LEU A 115 3.06 -7.53 -28.54
C LEU A 115 4.52 -7.59 -28.13
N ALA A 116 5.32 -8.49 -28.71
CA ALA A 116 6.76 -8.54 -28.45
C ALA A 116 7.48 -7.23 -28.86
N ARG A 117 7.04 -6.57 -29.94
CA ARG A 117 7.54 -5.25 -30.34
C ARG A 117 7.21 -4.19 -29.29
N VAL A 118 5.95 -4.10 -28.85
CA VAL A 118 5.53 -3.10 -27.84
C VAL A 118 6.33 -3.28 -26.54
N ARG A 119 6.44 -4.51 -26.02
CA ARG A 119 7.21 -4.80 -24.80
C ARG A 119 8.68 -4.38 -24.92
N ARG A 120 9.31 -4.71 -26.05
CA ARG A 120 10.71 -4.33 -26.33
C ARG A 120 10.88 -2.82 -26.41
N GLU A 121 10.00 -2.13 -27.13
CA GLU A 121 10.06 -0.67 -27.28
C GLU A 121 9.85 0.06 -25.96
N ALA A 122 8.88 -0.39 -25.14
CA ALA A 122 8.68 0.13 -23.79
C ALA A 122 9.92 -0.09 -22.90
N GLY A 123 10.52 -1.28 -22.94
CA GLY A 123 11.77 -1.58 -22.23
C GLY A 123 12.94 -0.69 -22.67
N LEU A 124 13.04 -0.37 -23.97
CA LEU A 124 14.05 0.55 -24.49
C LEU A 124 13.83 1.99 -24.03
N LEU A 125 12.59 2.49 -23.99
CA LEU A 125 12.31 3.82 -23.45
C LEU A 125 12.68 3.91 -21.96
N ARG A 126 12.46 2.83 -21.21
CA ARG A 126 12.81 2.70 -19.79
C ARG A 126 14.26 2.30 -19.51
N ASP A 127 15.11 2.13 -20.52
CA ASP A 127 16.55 1.91 -20.32
C ASP A 127 17.30 3.23 -20.56
N PRO A 128 17.85 3.89 -19.53
CA PRO A 128 18.57 5.17 -19.69
C PRO A 128 19.70 5.10 -20.71
N ARG A 129 20.25 3.92 -20.99
CA ARG A 129 21.35 3.69 -21.95
C ARG A 129 20.91 3.63 -23.41
N THR A 130 19.61 3.60 -23.69
CA THR A 130 19.09 3.58 -25.07
C THR A 130 19.53 4.84 -25.83
N PRO A 131 20.14 4.71 -27.03
CA PRO A 131 20.58 5.85 -27.82
C PRO A 131 19.43 6.83 -28.12
N ALA A 132 19.69 8.13 -27.98
CA ALA A 132 18.66 9.17 -28.12
C ALA A 132 17.92 9.12 -29.47
N ALA A 133 18.62 8.85 -30.57
CA ALA A 133 18.01 8.72 -31.89
C ALA A 133 17.07 7.51 -32.01
N LEU A 134 17.37 6.40 -31.33
CA LEU A 134 16.49 5.24 -31.29
C LEU A 134 15.27 5.53 -30.41
N ALA A 135 15.47 6.15 -29.24
CA ALA A 135 14.38 6.55 -28.36
C ALA A 135 13.40 7.47 -29.10
N ARG A 136 13.89 8.50 -29.82
CA ARG A 136 13.06 9.41 -30.61
C ARG A 136 12.22 8.70 -31.68
N ARG A 137 12.81 7.75 -32.42
CA ARG A 137 12.03 6.94 -33.38
C ARG A 137 10.94 6.12 -32.70
N ILE A 138 11.19 5.62 -31.49
CA ILE A 138 10.19 4.89 -30.72
C ILE A 138 9.09 5.85 -30.23
N THR A 139 9.41 7.05 -29.75
CA THR A 139 8.40 8.02 -29.30
C THR A 139 7.51 8.52 -30.44
N GLU A 140 8.05 8.63 -31.65
CA GLU A 140 7.30 9.03 -32.85
C GLU A 140 6.25 7.98 -33.28
N ARG A 141 6.60 6.68 -33.24
CA ARG A 141 5.78 5.60 -33.83
C ARG A 141 5.13 4.64 -32.82
N GLY A 142 5.67 4.59 -31.61
CA GLY A 142 5.27 3.66 -30.56
C GLY A 142 3.94 4.04 -29.94
N VAL A 143 3.48 3.22 -29.00
CA VAL A 143 2.25 3.45 -28.24
C VAL A 143 2.55 3.34 -26.73
N PRO A 144 1.98 4.22 -25.89
CA PRO A 144 1.95 4.02 -24.46
C PRO A 144 1.08 2.80 -24.11
N ILE A 145 1.39 2.19 -22.98
CA ILE A 145 0.63 1.08 -22.40
C ILE A 145 -0.23 1.67 -21.28
N LEU A 146 -1.54 1.51 -21.38
CA LEU A 146 -2.52 2.06 -20.44
C LEU A 146 -3.22 0.91 -19.73
N TRP A 147 -3.25 0.94 -18.41
CA TRP A 147 -3.86 -0.12 -17.60
C TRP A 147 -5.17 0.33 -17.00
N ILE A 148 -6.17 -0.56 -17.06
CA ILE A 148 -7.41 -0.50 -16.31
C ILE A 148 -7.45 -1.70 -15.41
N SER A 149 -7.58 -1.46 -14.11
CA SER A 149 -7.78 -2.49 -13.12
C SER A 149 -8.91 -2.11 -12.18
N GLY A 150 -9.69 -3.09 -11.73
CA GLY A 150 -10.78 -2.86 -10.78
C GLY A 150 -10.89 -3.99 -9.76
N ASN A 151 -11.66 -3.75 -8.71
CA ASN A 151 -12.04 -4.77 -7.72
C ASN A 151 -10.81 -5.44 -7.08
N VAL A 152 -9.84 -4.61 -6.65
CA VAL A 152 -8.77 -5.03 -5.72
C VAL A 152 -9.36 -5.32 -4.34
N HIS A 153 -10.38 -4.56 -3.96
CA HIS A 153 -11.29 -4.88 -2.89
C HIS A 153 -12.50 -5.63 -3.46
N GLY A 154 -12.75 -6.85 -2.95
CA GLY A 154 -13.73 -7.77 -3.54
C GLY A 154 -15.18 -7.30 -3.46
N ASP A 155 -15.52 -6.49 -2.46
CA ASP A 155 -16.83 -5.89 -2.21
C ASP A 155 -17.10 -4.58 -2.97
N GLU A 156 -16.18 -4.17 -3.87
CA GLU A 156 -16.30 -2.96 -4.70
C GLU A 156 -16.48 -3.34 -6.19
N PRO A 157 -17.68 -3.79 -6.61
CA PRO A 157 -17.83 -4.51 -7.87
C PRO A 157 -17.85 -3.65 -9.14
N SER A 158 -18.24 -2.38 -9.08
CA SER A 158 -18.63 -1.61 -10.30
C SER A 158 -17.47 -1.33 -11.25
N GLY A 159 -16.24 -1.26 -10.74
CA GLY A 159 -15.02 -1.11 -11.56
C GLY A 159 -14.82 -2.28 -12.53
N THR A 160 -15.21 -3.50 -12.16
CA THR A 160 -15.14 -4.70 -13.01
C THR A 160 -16.08 -4.58 -14.19
N ASP A 161 -17.35 -4.28 -13.96
CA ASP A 161 -18.36 -4.18 -15.02
C ASP A 161 -18.04 -3.03 -15.98
N ALA A 162 -17.55 -1.91 -15.44
CA ALA A 162 -17.07 -0.78 -16.24
C ALA A 162 -15.88 -1.18 -17.14
N ALA A 163 -14.90 -1.91 -16.60
CA ALA A 163 -13.74 -2.40 -17.34
C ALA A 163 -14.13 -3.37 -18.46
N LEU A 164 -15.11 -4.26 -18.20
CA LEU A 164 -15.68 -5.16 -19.22
C LEU A 164 -16.41 -4.40 -20.32
N ARG A 165 -17.12 -3.32 -19.97
CA ARG A 165 -17.74 -2.42 -20.95
C ARG A 165 -16.69 -1.71 -21.81
N VAL A 166 -15.63 -1.18 -21.21
CA VAL A 166 -14.50 -0.59 -21.96
C VAL A 166 -13.89 -1.62 -22.91
N LEU A 167 -13.70 -2.87 -22.46
CA LEU A 167 -13.15 -3.94 -23.27
C LEU A 167 -14.02 -4.25 -24.51
N ARG A 168 -15.34 -4.36 -24.33
CA ARG A 168 -16.29 -4.52 -25.44
C ARG A 168 -16.18 -3.35 -26.43
N ASP A 169 -16.18 -2.13 -25.91
CA ASP A 169 -16.14 -0.92 -26.71
C ASP A 169 -14.85 -0.84 -27.55
N LEU A 170 -13.69 -1.13 -26.97
CA LEU A 170 -12.43 -1.23 -27.72
C LEU A 170 -12.42 -2.39 -28.71
N GLY A 171 -13.08 -3.50 -28.36
CA GLY A 171 -13.16 -4.70 -29.19
C GLY A 171 -14.03 -4.54 -30.44
N ASP A 172 -15.01 -3.63 -30.43
CA ASP A 172 -16.07 -3.64 -31.44
C ASP A 172 -16.50 -2.28 -31.99
N ARG A 173 -16.22 -1.17 -31.30
CA ARG A 173 -16.58 0.17 -31.79
C ARG A 173 -15.70 0.62 -32.96
N THR A 174 -16.28 1.33 -33.92
CA THR A 174 -15.61 1.90 -35.12
C THR A 174 -15.76 3.40 -35.24
N ASP A 175 -16.44 4.04 -34.29
CA ASP A 175 -16.50 5.50 -34.24
C ASP A 175 -15.13 6.12 -33.90
N CYS A 176 -15.06 7.44 -34.05
CA CYS A 176 -13.82 8.17 -33.93
C CYS A 176 -13.20 8.10 -32.52
N ALA A 177 -14.01 7.94 -31.45
CA ALA A 177 -13.50 7.92 -30.08
C ALA A 177 -12.72 6.63 -29.82
N ALA A 178 -13.32 5.49 -30.14
CA ALA A 178 -12.67 4.19 -30.02
C ALA A 178 -11.45 4.07 -30.97
N THR A 179 -11.59 4.53 -32.21
CA THR A 179 -10.51 4.48 -33.20
C THR A 179 -9.31 5.33 -32.79
N ALA A 180 -9.54 6.50 -32.17
CA ALA A 180 -8.48 7.35 -31.64
C ALA A 180 -7.69 6.64 -30.53
N ILE A 181 -8.35 5.92 -29.62
CA ILE A 181 -7.67 5.15 -28.57
C ILE A 181 -6.87 3.99 -29.19
N LEU A 182 -7.52 3.15 -30.01
CA LEU A 182 -6.88 1.96 -30.63
C LEU A 182 -5.70 2.30 -31.53
N GLY A 183 -5.73 3.47 -32.19
CA GLY A 183 -4.64 3.96 -33.04
C GLY A 183 -3.44 4.51 -32.26
N ASN A 184 -3.64 4.90 -31.00
CA ASN A 184 -2.64 5.64 -30.23
C ASN A 184 -2.20 4.97 -28.93
N ALA A 185 -2.79 3.86 -28.51
CA ALA A 185 -2.47 3.18 -27.26
C ALA A 185 -2.56 1.65 -27.36
N LEU A 186 -1.89 0.95 -26.45
CA LEU A 186 -2.17 -0.43 -26.09
C LEU A 186 -2.86 -0.42 -24.73
N VAL A 187 -4.05 -1.01 -24.60
CA VAL A 187 -4.81 -1.00 -23.34
C VAL A 187 -4.78 -2.39 -22.73
N VAL A 188 -4.36 -2.50 -21.47
CA VAL A 188 -4.44 -3.73 -20.67
C VAL A 188 -5.62 -3.60 -19.71
N VAL A 189 -6.51 -4.58 -19.74
CA VAL A 189 -7.72 -4.63 -18.89
C VAL A 189 -7.62 -5.83 -17.96
N LEU A 190 -7.61 -5.56 -16.66
CA LEU A 190 -7.69 -6.54 -15.57
C LEU A 190 -9.00 -6.28 -14.81
N PRO A 191 -10.13 -6.87 -15.24
CA PRO A 191 -11.44 -6.51 -14.67
C PRO A 191 -11.54 -6.75 -13.17
N THR A 192 -10.90 -7.81 -12.68
CA THR A 192 -10.93 -8.18 -11.27
C THR A 192 -9.51 -8.50 -10.78
N GLN A 193 -9.04 -7.76 -9.78
CA GLN A 193 -7.74 -7.97 -9.15
C GLN A 193 -7.81 -9.00 -8.01
N ASN A 194 -8.94 -9.11 -7.32
CA ASN A 194 -9.16 -10.00 -6.18
C ASN A 194 -10.41 -10.87 -6.36
N PRO A 195 -10.39 -11.89 -7.25
CA PRO A 195 -11.57 -12.70 -7.53
C PRO A 195 -11.96 -13.58 -6.34
N ASP A 196 -11.01 -13.96 -5.47
CA ASP A 196 -11.34 -14.68 -4.24
C ASP A 196 -12.17 -13.80 -3.29
N GLY A 197 -11.75 -12.55 -3.06
CA GLY A 197 -12.52 -11.58 -2.27
C GLY A 197 -13.86 -11.23 -2.92
N ARG A 198 -13.93 -11.15 -4.25
CA ARG A 198 -15.17 -10.89 -4.99
C ARG A 198 -16.22 -11.96 -4.72
N GLU A 199 -15.84 -13.23 -4.82
CA GLU A 199 -16.75 -14.36 -4.58
C GLU A 199 -17.22 -14.42 -3.11
N LEU A 200 -16.40 -13.91 -2.19
CA LEU A 200 -16.73 -13.81 -0.77
C LEU A 200 -17.47 -12.51 -0.41
N SER A 201 -17.59 -11.57 -1.35
CA SER A 201 -18.05 -10.21 -1.11
C SER A 201 -17.32 -9.55 0.07
N THR A 202 -16.00 -9.68 0.09
CA THR A 202 -15.12 -9.08 1.11
C THR A 202 -14.05 -8.22 0.47
N ARG A 203 -13.74 -7.09 1.11
CA ARG A 203 -12.57 -6.26 0.76
C ARG A 203 -11.29 -7.05 0.62
N GLN A 204 -11.00 -7.91 1.59
CA GLN A 204 -9.78 -8.70 1.62
C GLN A 204 -9.83 -9.92 0.70
N ASN A 205 -8.67 -10.52 0.40
CA ASN A 205 -8.61 -11.84 -0.25
C ASN A 205 -8.95 -12.98 0.75
N ALA A 206 -8.86 -14.24 0.30
CA ALA A 206 -9.14 -15.42 1.12
C ALA A 206 -8.27 -15.59 2.39
N TYR A 207 -7.10 -14.96 2.41
CA TYR A 207 -6.22 -14.90 3.58
C TYR A 207 -6.41 -13.62 4.39
N GLY A 208 -7.45 -12.83 4.18
CA GLY A 208 -7.67 -11.60 4.95
C GLY A 208 -6.64 -10.50 4.65
N PHE A 209 -5.94 -10.55 3.50
CA PHE A 209 -5.07 -9.46 3.08
C PHE A 209 -5.87 -8.39 2.37
N ASP A 210 -5.69 -7.14 2.80
CA ASP A 210 -6.02 -5.99 1.96
C ASP A 210 -5.02 -5.93 0.80
N MET A 211 -5.53 -6.21 -0.40
CA MET A 211 -4.71 -6.33 -1.60
C MET A 211 -4.17 -4.97 -2.06
N ASN A 212 -4.78 -3.86 -1.64
CA ASN A 212 -4.28 -2.52 -1.86
C ASN A 212 -3.30 -2.05 -0.77
N ARG A 213 -2.67 -3.01 -0.06
CA ARG A 213 -1.58 -2.79 0.92
C ARG A 213 -0.38 -3.72 0.73
N ASP A 214 -0.44 -4.65 -0.23
CA ASP A 214 0.56 -5.69 -0.46
C ASP A 214 1.59 -5.34 -1.56
N TRP A 215 1.42 -4.23 -2.29
CA TRP A 215 2.10 -3.98 -3.55
C TRP A 215 3.65 -4.04 -3.48
N PHE A 216 4.30 -3.33 -2.55
CA PHE A 216 5.76 -3.44 -2.42
C PHE A 216 6.22 -4.78 -1.84
N ALA A 217 5.42 -5.37 -0.95
CA ALA A 217 5.76 -6.56 -0.20
C ALA A 217 5.68 -7.83 -1.07
N ARG A 218 4.71 -7.85 -1.99
CA ARG A 218 4.46 -8.93 -2.96
C ARG A 218 4.29 -10.28 -2.28
N THR A 219 3.53 -10.33 -1.20
CA THR A 219 3.30 -11.56 -0.43
C THR A 219 2.21 -12.41 -1.08
N GLN A 220 1.20 -11.78 -1.68
CA GLN A 220 0.05 -12.46 -2.26
C GLN A 220 0.26 -12.79 -3.75
N PRO A 221 -0.20 -13.96 -4.22
CA PRO A 221 0.02 -14.38 -5.60
C PRO A 221 -0.65 -13.47 -6.65
N GLU A 222 -1.79 -12.85 -6.30
CA GLU A 222 -2.51 -11.91 -7.16
C GLU A 222 -1.67 -10.65 -7.42
N THR A 223 -1.14 -10.02 -6.35
CA THR A 223 -0.21 -8.88 -6.43
C THR A 223 1.06 -9.26 -7.16
N ASP A 224 1.61 -10.43 -6.83
CA ASP A 224 2.89 -10.86 -7.35
C ASP A 224 2.85 -11.14 -8.86
N GLY A 225 1.77 -11.76 -9.33
CA GLY A 225 1.47 -11.96 -10.74
C GLY A 225 1.24 -10.65 -11.47
N LYS A 226 0.44 -9.76 -10.88
CA LYS A 226 0.13 -8.42 -11.44
C LYS A 226 1.41 -7.63 -11.69
N LEU A 227 2.32 -7.57 -10.71
CA LEU A 227 3.61 -6.90 -10.87
C LEU A 227 4.55 -7.61 -11.84
N ALA A 228 4.47 -8.93 -11.98
CA ALA A 228 5.20 -9.63 -13.03
C ALA A 228 4.71 -9.23 -14.43
N MET A 229 3.40 -9.05 -14.60
CA MET A 229 2.81 -8.58 -15.85
C MET A 229 3.09 -7.09 -16.11
N LEU A 230 3.07 -6.23 -15.10
CA LEU A 230 3.49 -4.83 -15.21
C LEU A 230 4.96 -4.70 -15.67
N ASN A 231 5.85 -5.62 -15.30
CA ASN A 231 7.20 -5.61 -15.87
C ASN A 231 7.23 -5.97 -17.37
N GLN A 232 6.31 -6.81 -17.83
CA GLN A 232 6.20 -7.14 -19.25
C GLN A 232 5.57 -6.01 -20.05
N TYR A 233 4.51 -5.39 -19.51
CA TYR A 233 3.74 -4.31 -20.11
C TYR A 233 3.75 -3.09 -19.18
N PRO A 234 4.88 -2.38 -19.05
CA PRO A 234 5.01 -1.31 -18.08
C PRO A 234 4.08 -0.13 -18.38
N PRO A 235 3.29 0.33 -17.40
CA PRO A 235 2.27 1.36 -17.62
C PRO A 235 2.90 2.73 -17.84
N ALA A 236 2.29 3.52 -18.72
CA ALA A 236 2.36 4.98 -18.68
C ALA A 236 1.17 5.58 -17.90
N LEU A 237 0.03 4.87 -17.87
CA LEU A 237 -1.14 5.14 -17.03
C LEU A 237 -1.54 3.83 -16.35
N TYR A 238 -1.87 3.90 -15.07
CA TYR A 238 -2.45 2.79 -14.32
C TYR A 238 -3.69 3.27 -13.56
N ILE A 239 -4.86 2.77 -13.93
CA ILE A 239 -6.11 3.05 -13.25
C ILE A 239 -6.39 1.92 -12.25
N ASP A 240 -6.56 2.27 -10.98
CA ASP A 240 -7.07 1.41 -9.92
C ASP A 240 -8.48 1.87 -9.54
N ALA A 241 -9.48 1.13 -9.99
CA ALA A 241 -10.89 1.46 -9.78
C ALA A 241 -11.43 0.79 -8.52
N HIS A 242 -11.89 1.64 -7.60
CA HIS A 242 -12.37 1.37 -6.27
C HIS A 242 -13.77 1.94 -6.03
N GLU A 243 -14.33 1.60 -4.87
CA GLU A 243 -15.49 2.26 -4.31
C GLU A 243 -15.24 2.66 -2.86
N MET A 244 -16.03 3.62 -2.40
CA MET A 244 -15.97 4.17 -1.05
C MET A 244 -17.38 4.42 -0.52
N GLY A 245 -17.50 4.80 0.74
CA GLY A 245 -18.78 5.23 1.31
C GLY A 245 -19.33 6.51 0.68
N GLY A 246 -20.66 6.61 0.57
CA GLY A 246 -21.37 7.82 0.12
C GLY A 246 -21.81 7.76 -1.34
N THR A 247 -22.04 8.91 -1.98
CA THR A 247 -22.56 8.98 -3.37
C THR A 247 -21.65 9.72 -4.35
N SER A 248 -20.71 10.53 -3.84
CA SER A 248 -19.78 11.31 -4.67
C SER A 248 -18.69 10.43 -5.29
N TYR A 249 -17.86 11.02 -6.15
CA TYR A 249 -16.74 10.36 -6.80
C TYR A 249 -15.43 11.05 -6.43
N PHE A 250 -14.37 10.29 -6.16
CA PHE A 250 -13.02 10.84 -6.06
C PHE A 250 -12.15 10.37 -7.23
N PHE A 251 -11.36 11.31 -7.73
CA PHE A 251 -10.23 11.06 -8.59
C PHE A 251 -9.13 12.10 -8.28
N PRO A 252 -7.84 11.77 -8.51
CA PRO A 252 -6.75 12.70 -8.30
C PRO A 252 -6.95 14.02 -9.04
N PRO A 253 -6.55 15.16 -8.45
CA PRO A 253 -5.37 15.29 -7.58
C PRO A 253 -5.50 14.70 -6.16
N ASN A 254 -4.46 13.97 -5.73
CA ASN A 254 -4.37 13.37 -4.39
C ASN A 254 -4.23 14.45 -3.30
N ALA A 255 -4.59 14.06 -2.08
CA ALA A 255 -4.20 14.78 -0.89
C ALA A 255 -2.68 14.67 -0.66
N ASP A 256 -2.17 15.62 0.08
CA ASP A 256 -0.82 15.63 0.61
C ASP A 256 -0.78 14.65 1.81
N PRO A 257 0.27 13.82 2.02
CA PRO A 257 1.57 13.83 1.33
C PRO A 257 1.65 12.96 0.06
N ILE A 258 2.54 13.37 -0.84
CA ILE A 258 3.05 12.52 -1.91
C ILE A 258 4.47 12.07 -1.52
N TYR A 259 4.83 10.81 -1.79
CA TYR A 259 6.17 10.31 -1.50
C TYR A 259 7.23 11.13 -2.25
N HIS A 260 8.26 11.59 -1.55
CA HIS A 260 9.20 12.59 -2.05
C HIS A 260 10.01 12.14 -3.28
N GLU A 261 10.12 10.84 -3.55
CA GLU A 261 10.78 10.28 -4.74
C GLU A 261 9.82 9.99 -5.89
N THR A 262 8.57 10.43 -5.79
CA THR A 262 7.63 10.35 -6.91
C THR A 262 8.08 11.33 -7.99
N PRO A 263 8.30 10.90 -9.25
CA PRO A 263 8.70 11.82 -10.31
C PRO A 263 7.69 12.96 -10.50
N GLU A 264 8.15 14.20 -10.45
CA GLU A 264 7.28 15.39 -10.57
C GLU A 264 6.46 15.39 -11.86
N GLN A 265 7.02 14.91 -12.98
CA GLN A 265 6.28 14.84 -14.24
C GLN A 265 5.14 13.82 -14.19
N ALA A 266 5.25 12.74 -13.41
CA ALA A 266 4.17 11.80 -13.20
C ALA A 266 3.05 12.45 -12.36
N VAL A 267 3.40 13.21 -11.33
CA VAL A 267 2.43 14.02 -10.56
C VAL A 267 1.73 15.06 -11.44
N GLY A 268 2.49 15.70 -12.35
CA GLY A 268 1.92 16.61 -13.35
C GLY A 268 0.95 15.91 -14.32
N TRP A 269 1.19 14.66 -14.72
CA TRP A 269 0.21 13.89 -15.49
C TRP A 269 -1.05 13.60 -14.69
N ILE A 270 -0.89 13.14 -13.45
CA ILE A 270 -1.99 12.84 -12.53
C ILE A 270 -2.89 14.07 -12.38
N ASN A 271 -2.29 15.24 -12.11
CA ASN A 271 -3.04 16.45 -11.81
C ASN A 271 -3.56 17.17 -13.05
N ASP A 272 -2.68 17.44 -14.02
CA ASP A 272 -2.94 18.43 -15.07
C ASP A 272 -3.36 17.79 -16.40
N LEU A 273 -3.12 16.49 -16.59
CA LEU A 273 -3.56 15.76 -17.79
C LEU A 273 -4.82 14.96 -17.52
N TYR A 274 -4.76 14.01 -16.57
CA TYR A 274 -5.86 13.10 -16.30
C TYR A 274 -6.87 13.73 -15.34
N GLY A 275 -6.43 14.27 -14.20
CA GLY A 275 -7.26 14.95 -13.22
C GLY A 275 -8.07 16.10 -13.83
N ALA A 276 -7.41 16.99 -14.58
CA ALA A 276 -8.07 18.08 -15.29
C ALA A 276 -9.11 17.61 -16.32
N ALA A 277 -8.82 16.53 -17.07
CA ALA A 277 -9.76 15.99 -18.06
C ALA A 277 -11.01 15.39 -17.40
N MET A 278 -10.85 14.68 -16.27
CA MET A 278 -11.96 14.14 -15.51
C MET A 278 -12.79 15.24 -14.85
N ALA A 279 -12.15 16.23 -14.21
CA ALA A 279 -12.83 17.37 -13.61
C ALA A 279 -13.69 18.11 -14.63
N ALA A 280 -13.14 18.41 -15.81
CA ALA A 280 -13.88 19.06 -16.89
C ALA A 280 -15.11 18.23 -17.31
N GLU A 281 -14.96 16.91 -17.43
CA GLU A 281 -16.03 16.03 -17.86
C GLU A 281 -17.13 15.84 -16.80
N PHE A 282 -16.74 15.67 -15.53
CA PHE A 282 -17.69 15.54 -14.42
C PHE A 282 -18.48 16.84 -14.22
N THR A 283 -17.81 18.00 -14.26
CA THR A 283 -18.49 19.31 -14.25
C THR A 283 -19.44 19.44 -15.43
N ARG A 284 -19.05 19.01 -16.64
CA ARG A 284 -19.92 19.06 -17.82
C ARG A 284 -21.17 18.19 -17.69
N GLN A 285 -21.07 17.02 -17.04
CA GLN A 285 -22.20 16.12 -16.81
C GLN A 285 -22.98 16.41 -15.53
N GLY A 286 -22.53 17.36 -14.69
CA GLY A 286 -23.15 17.64 -13.39
C GLY A 286 -23.02 16.49 -12.40
N ILE A 287 -21.92 15.73 -12.47
CA ILE A 287 -21.62 14.63 -11.54
C ILE A 287 -20.78 15.18 -10.38
N ASP A 288 -21.22 14.94 -9.15
CA ASP A 288 -20.54 15.42 -7.95
C ASP A 288 -19.22 14.66 -7.72
N PHE A 289 -18.13 15.41 -7.55
CA PHE A 289 -16.82 14.86 -7.24
C PHE A 289 -16.04 15.70 -6.23
N PHE A 290 -15.01 15.11 -5.64
CA PHE A 290 -14.01 15.81 -4.83
C PHE A 290 -12.58 15.35 -5.15
N ASN A 291 -11.60 16.15 -4.76
CA ASN A 291 -10.17 15.89 -4.88
C ASN A 291 -9.40 16.59 -3.74
N ARG A 292 -8.11 16.28 -3.57
CA ARG A 292 -7.20 16.91 -2.59
C ARG A 292 -7.57 16.78 -1.11
N ASP A 293 -8.46 15.85 -0.76
CA ASP A 293 -9.04 15.80 0.58
C ASP A 293 -8.46 14.66 1.44
N VAL A 294 -8.70 13.41 1.01
CA VAL A 294 -8.56 12.20 1.85
C VAL A 294 -7.39 11.32 1.44
N TYR A 295 -7.39 10.88 0.18
CA TYR A 295 -6.49 9.85 -0.36
C TYR A 295 -5.16 10.46 -0.77
N ASP A 296 -4.07 10.01 -0.16
CA ASP A 296 -2.70 10.48 -0.42
C ASP A 296 -1.97 9.64 -1.49
N LEU A 297 -0.70 9.95 -1.79
CA LEU A 297 0.16 9.16 -2.68
C LEU A 297 1.52 8.89 -2.02
N PHE A 298 1.51 8.58 -0.72
CA PHE A 298 2.71 8.46 0.10
C PHE A 298 3.19 7.02 0.27
N TYR A 299 2.31 6.13 0.75
CA TYR A 299 2.71 4.77 1.10
C TYR A 299 2.86 3.89 -0.15
N GLN A 300 3.99 3.18 -0.26
CA GLN A 300 4.27 2.23 -1.34
C GLN A 300 3.51 0.89 -1.20
N GLY A 301 2.40 0.88 -0.47
CA GLY A 301 1.47 -0.25 -0.42
C GLY A 301 0.33 -0.16 -1.43
N TYR A 302 0.11 1.00 -2.05
CA TYR A 302 -1.05 1.27 -2.90
C TYR A 302 -0.81 0.95 -4.38
N GLY A 303 -1.91 0.72 -5.09
CA GLY A 303 -1.93 0.45 -6.51
C GLY A 303 -1.76 1.66 -7.41
N ASP A 304 -1.82 2.88 -6.88
CA ASP A 304 -1.41 4.09 -7.59
C ASP A 304 0.06 4.46 -7.31
N SER A 305 0.51 4.36 -6.06
CA SER A 305 1.85 4.78 -5.64
C SER A 305 2.96 3.91 -6.23
N VAL A 306 2.77 2.59 -6.30
CA VAL A 306 3.78 1.66 -6.84
C VAL A 306 3.95 1.79 -8.35
N PRO A 307 2.89 1.81 -9.19
CA PRO A 307 3.04 2.15 -10.61
C PRO A 307 3.70 3.50 -10.84
N THR A 308 3.39 4.51 -10.02
CA THR A 308 3.98 5.84 -10.15
C THR A 308 5.49 5.81 -9.84
N SER A 309 5.89 5.27 -8.69
CA SER A 309 7.28 5.29 -8.23
C SER A 309 8.18 4.27 -8.93
N ALA A 310 7.65 3.09 -9.29
CA ALA A 310 8.44 2.01 -9.88
C ALA A 310 8.41 1.98 -11.42
N PHE A 311 7.37 2.55 -12.03
CA PHE A 311 7.17 2.52 -13.48
C PHE A 311 7.12 3.91 -14.11
N HIS A 312 7.13 4.99 -13.33
CA HIS A 312 6.97 6.38 -13.79
C HIS A 312 5.64 6.56 -14.56
N ALA A 313 4.61 5.84 -14.13
CA ALA A 313 3.26 5.97 -14.67
C ALA A 313 2.50 7.10 -13.97
N ALA A 314 1.44 7.59 -14.58
CA ALA A 314 0.36 8.19 -13.80
C ALA A 314 -0.42 7.05 -13.13
N GLY A 315 -0.18 6.79 -11.85
CA GLY A 315 -1.03 5.92 -11.03
C GLY A 315 -2.25 6.69 -10.54
N MET A 316 -3.45 6.16 -10.78
CA MET A 316 -4.71 6.85 -10.53
C MET A 316 -5.65 5.95 -9.74
N THR A 317 -5.92 6.30 -8.48
CA THR A 317 -7.00 5.70 -7.69
C THR A 317 -8.32 6.40 -7.98
N TYR A 318 -9.38 5.66 -8.31
CA TYR A 318 -10.72 6.19 -8.52
C TYR A 318 -11.70 5.59 -7.54
N GLU A 319 -12.41 6.42 -6.78
CA GLU A 319 -13.28 5.98 -5.69
C GLU A 319 -14.73 6.39 -5.98
N LYS A 320 -15.58 5.43 -6.34
CA LYS A 320 -17.02 5.69 -6.54
C LYS A 320 -17.79 5.44 -5.25
N GLY A 321 -18.65 6.38 -4.85
CA GLY A 321 -19.60 6.20 -3.76
C GLY A 321 -20.52 4.98 -3.97
N ASP A 322 -20.46 4.03 -3.03
CA ASP A 322 -21.20 2.77 -3.02
C ASP A 322 -22.70 2.92 -2.75
N GLY A 323 -23.11 4.07 -2.20
CA GLY A 323 -24.50 4.45 -1.91
C GLY A 323 -25.29 4.89 -3.14
N SER A 324 -24.64 5.12 -4.29
CA SER A 324 -25.33 5.34 -5.56
C SER A 324 -25.94 4.05 -6.13
N PRO A 325 -27.02 4.12 -6.92
CA PRO A 325 -27.55 2.97 -7.64
C PRO A 325 -26.46 2.27 -8.48
N TYR A 326 -26.47 0.93 -8.50
CA TYR A 326 -25.44 0.16 -9.18
C TYR A 326 -25.21 0.52 -10.67
N PRO A 327 -26.27 0.75 -11.50
CA PRO A 327 -26.07 1.21 -12.88
C PRO A 327 -25.33 2.55 -12.99
N GLU A 328 -25.56 3.47 -12.04
CA GLU A 328 -24.87 4.77 -11.99
C GLU A 328 -23.38 4.57 -11.66
N ARG A 329 -23.09 3.73 -10.66
CA ARG A 329 -21.71 3.37 -10.29
C ARG A 329 -20.92 2.86 -11.49
N VAL A 330 -21.50 1.91 -12.24
CA VAL A 330 -20.86 1.36 -13.45
C VAL A 330 -20.72 2.40 -14.55
N LYS A 331 -21.71 3.28 -14.75
CA LYS A 331 -21.64 4.36 -15.74
C LYS A 331 -20.49 5.33 -15.45
N GLU A 332 -20.35 5.76 -14.20
CA GLU A 332 -19.35 6.73 -13.81
C GLU A 332 -17.93 6.14 -13.78
N GLN A 333 -17.79 4.88 -13.36
CA GLN A 333 -16.55 4.13 -13.51
C GLN A 333 -16.14 3.96 -14.98
N TYR A 334 -17.10 3.68 -15.87
CA TYR A 334 -16.82 3.64 -17.31
C TYR A 334 -16.37 5.01 -17.83
N LEU A 335 -17.01 6.08 -17.36
CA LEU A 335 -16.69 7.46 -17.78
C LEU A 335 -15.23 7.82 -17.43
N THR A 336 -14.78 7.59 -16.19
CA THR A 336 -13.40 7.89 -15.78
C THR A 336 -12.39 7.08 -16.56
N GLN A 337 -12.63 5.77 -16.74
CA GLN A 337 -11.77 4.91 -17.54
C GLN A 337 -11.67 5.39 -18.99
N TRP A 338 -12.81 5.67 -19.64
CA TRP A 338 -12.86 6.07 -21.05
C TRP A 338 -12.24 7.45 -21.31
N VAL A 339 -12.48 8.41 -20.40
CA VAL A 339 -11.89 9.77 -20.47
C VAL A 339 -10.38 9.70 -20.32
N SER A 340 -9.86 8.90 -19.39
CA SER A 340 -8.42 8.75 -19.18
C SER A 340 -7.73 8.09 -20.37
N LEU A 341 -8.31 7.04 -20.95
CA LEU A 341 -7.80 6.45 -22.19
C LEU A 341 -7.77 7.47 -23.34
N SER A 342 -8.84 8.27 -23.48
CA SER A 342 -8.97 9.29 -24.52
C SER A 342 -7.95 10.43 -24.35
N ALA A 343 -7.74 10.89 -23.12
CA ALA A 343 -6.73 11.89 -22.79
C ALA A 343 -5.32 11.40 -23.12
N ALA A 344 -5.01 10.14 -22.78
CA ALA A 344 -3.74 9.54 -23.13
C ALA A 344 -3.54 9.42 -24.66
N ALA A 345 -4.57 8.96 -25.37
CA ALA A 345 -4.53 8.79 -26.82
C ALA A 345 -4.25 10.10 -27.57
N ARG A 346 -4.86 11.22 -27.12
CA ARG A 346 -4.60 12.56 -27.67
C ARG A 346 -3.18 13.09 -27.39
N ASN A 347 -2.51 12.54 -26.38
CA ASN A 347 -1.20 13.00 -25.90
C ASN A 347 -0.09 11.94 -26.10
N ARG A 348 -0.28 10.97 -27.00
CA ARG A 348 0.63 9.83 -27.25
C ARG A 348 2.12 10.21 -27.27
N HIS A 349 2.47 11.17 -28.13
CA HIS A 349 3.86 11.57 -28.33
C HIS A 349 4.46 12.20 -27.07
N ARG A 350 3.71 13.12 -26.43
CA ARG A 350 4.12 13.78 -25.18
C ARG A 350 4.38 12.74 -24.09
N ILE A 351 3.43 11.84 -23.86
CA ILE A 351 3.54 10.79 -22.84
C ILE A 351 4.79 9.94 -23.06
N LEU A 352 5.03 9.44 -24.27
CA LEU A 352 6.20 8.60 -24.55
C LEU A 352 7.54 9.36 -24.38
N ALA A 353 7.58 10.64 -24.78
CA ALA A 353 8.76 11.47 -24.65
C ALA A 353 9.09 11.80 -23.18
N GLU A 354 8.09 12.21 -22.42
CA GLU A 354 8.23 12.54 -20.99
C GLU A 354 8.51 11.28 -20.15
N TRP A 355 7.91 10.12 -20.49
CA TRP A 355 8.21 8.84 -19.83
C TRP A 355 9.68 8.44 -19.95
N ARG A 356 10.23 8.63 -21.17
CA ARG A 356 11.65 8.45 -21.44
C ARG A 356 12.49 9.41 -20.61
N GLN A 357 12.08 10.67 -20.55
CA GLN A 357 12.81 11.73 -19.85
C GLN A 357 12.91 11.44 -18.35
N MET A 358 11.80 11.10 -17.69
CA MET A 358 11.80 10.70 -16.26
C MET A 358 12.80 9.58 -15.98
N THR A 359 12.90 8.60 -16.88
CA THR A 359 13.84 7.48 -16.72
C THR A 359 15.32 7.90 -16.88
N VAL A 360 15.60 8.86 -17.77
CA VAL A 360 16.95 9.43 -17.94
C VAL A 360 17.32 10.29 -16.73
N ASP A 361 16.38 11.07 -16.21
CA ASP A 361 16.61 11.93 -15.05
C ASP A 361 16.82 11.11 -13.78
N ALA A 362 16.02 10.07 -13.55
CA ALA A 362 16.23 9.08 -12.49
C ALA A 362 17.66 8.52 -12.49
N TYR A 363 18.18 8.14 -13.67
CA TYR A 363 19.55 7.65 -13.82
C TYR A 363 20.59 8.71 -13.44
N ARG A 364 20.44 9.94 -13.97
CA ARG A 364 21.37 11.07 -13.69
C ARG A 364 21.37 11.45 -12.23
N GLN A 365 20.19 11.53 -11.61
CA GLN A 365 20.05 11.76 -10.16
C GLN A 365 20.75 10.65 -9.38
N GLY A 366 20.59 9.38 -9.79
CA GLY A 366 21.28 8.24 -9.18
C GLY A 366 22.81 8.32 -9.27
N GLU A 367 23.36 8.77 -10.41
CA GLU A 367 24.81 9.03 -10.56
C GLU A 367 25.28 10.20 -9.68
N ALA A 368 24.47 11.26 -9.59
CA ALA A 368 24.72 12.43 -8.74
C ALA A 368 24.51 12.15 -7.25
N GLY A 369 23.84 11.04 -6.93
CA GLY A 369 23.39 10.69 -5.59
C GLY A 369 22.32 11.63 -5.03
N THR A 370 21.55 12.27 -5.90
CA THR A 370 20.55 13.29 -5.53
C THR A 370 19.25 12.63 -5.09
N LEU A 371 18.79 12.97 -3.89
CA LEU A 371 17.44 12.68 -3.42
C LEU A 371 16.50 13.80 -3.84
N GLU A 372 15.26 13.46 -4.15
CA GLU A 372 14.23 14.48 -4.39
C GLU A 372 13.68 15.03 -3.06
N PRO A 373 13.38 16.33 -2.97
CA PRO A 373 12.87 16.94 -1.73
C PRO A 373 11.38 16.62 -1.54
N ASN A 374 10.87 16.81 -0.31
CA ASN A 374 9.43 16.87 -0.11
C ASN A 374 8.84 18.08 -0.86
N GLN A 375 7.61 17.95 -1.33
CA GLN A 375 6.85 19.00 -2.01
C GLN A 375 5.53 19.26 -1.27
N ILE A 376 4.94 20.43 -1.53
CA ILE A 376 3.60 20.80 -1.05
C ILE A 376 2.71 20.95 -2.28
N TYR A 377 1.73 20.06 -2.45
CA TYR A 377 0.78 20.13 -3.55
C TYR A 377 -0.55 20.78 -3.11
N ASN A 378 -0.82 20.80 -1.81
CA ASN A 378 -2.07 21.31 -1.23
C ASN A 378 -1.78 22.37 -0.15
N PRO A 379 -1.62 23.66 -0.52
CA PRO A 379 -1.49 24.74 0.47
C PRO A 379 -2.68 24.77 1.44
N PRO A 380 -2.48 25.12 2.73
CA PRO A 380 -1.29 25.76 3.32
C PRO A 380 -0.35 24.81 4.08
N ASN A 381 -0.26 23.52 3.71
CA ASN A 381 0.62 22.55 4.39
C ASN A 381 2.07 23.08 4.51
N GLN A 382 2.77 22.65 5.57
CA GLN A 382 4.18 23.00 5.81
C GLN A 382 5.01 21.75 6.04
N ILE A 383 6.23 21.75 5.54
CA ILE A 383 7.17 20.63 5.73
C ILE A 383 7.84 20.77 7.10
N ASP A 384 7.54 19.83 8.00
CA ASP A 384 8.14 19.67 9.33
C ASP A 384 9.45 18.86 9.26
N ARG A 385 9.45 17.78 8.46
CA ARG A 385 10.59 16.85 8.33
C ARG A 385 11.10 16.82 6.89
N PRO A 386 11.98 17.76 6.49
CA PRO A 386 12.49 17.78 5.13
C PRO A 386 13.43 16.60 4.87
N VAL A 387 13.45 16.11 3.63
CA VAL A 387 14.50 15.23 3.12
C VAL A 387 15.87 15.88 3.37
N PRO A 388 16.82 15.18 4.04
CA PRO A 388 18.12 15.74 4.36
C PRO A 388 18.96 15.94 3.10
N ASP A 389 19.80 16.99 3.10
CA ASP A 389 20.83 17.21 2.08
C ASP A 389 21.99 16.21 2.25
N ARG A 390 21.74 14.94 1.89
CA ARG A 390 22.76 13.90 1.83
C ARG A 390 22.75 13.23 0.47
N LYS A 391 23.93 12.82 0.03
CA LYS A 391 24.06 12.04 -1.20
C LYS A 391 23.88 10.55 -0.95
N VAL A 392 23.17 9.87 -1.85
CA VAL A 392 23.00 8.41 -1.86
C VAL A 392 23.22 7.88 -3.27
N ARG A 393 24.37 7.23 -3.50
CA ARG A 393 24.73 6.62 -4.79
C ARG A 393 24.59 5.11 -4.79
N GLU A 394 24.77 4.49 -3.64
CA GLU A 394 24.85 3.04 -3.50
C GLU A 394 24.14 2.59 -2.23
N TYR A 395 23.43 1.48 -2.34
CA TYR A 395 22.97 0.67 -1.22
C TYR A 395 23.72 -0.66 -1.19
N PHE A 396 23.92 -1.18 0.02
CA PHE A 396 24.58 -2.44 0.26
C PHE A 396 23.76 -3.32 1.20
N LEU A 397 23.63 -4.61 0.86
CA LEU A 397 23.02 -5.62 1.71
C LEU A 397 24.05 -6.72 1.99
N ARG A 398 24.31 -6.97 3.27
CA ARG A 398 25.31 -7.92 3.74
C ARG A 398 24.75 -9.34 3.74
N ASP A 399 25.51 -10.29 3.19
CA ASP A 399 25.16 -11.73 3.08
C ASP A 399 26.18 -12.62 3.84
N ASP A 400 26.95 -12.01 4.74
CA ASP A 400 27.99 -12.68 5.53
C ASP A 400 27.48 -13.27 6.85
N ASP A 401 26.27 -12.90 7.30
CA ASP A 401 25.55 -13.59 8.37
C ASP A 401 24.72 -14.75 7.81
N PRO A 402 25.09 -16.02 8.07
CA PRO A 402 24.34 -17.17 7.59
C PRO A 402 22.90 -17.21 8.09
N ALA A 403 22.60 -16.66 9.28
CA ALA A 403 21.28 -16.68 9.87
C ALA A 403 20.30 -15.70 9.19
N LYS A 404 20.82 -14.69 8.46
CA LYS A 404 20.03 -13.67 7.75
C LYS A 404 20.01 -13.85 6.24
N ARG A 405 20.66 -14.90 5.74
CA ARG A 405 20.86 -15.13 4.32
C ARG A 405 19.55 -15.29 3.54
N ALA A 406 18.52 -15.88 4.15
CA ALA A 406 17.23 -16.09 3.50
C ALA A 406 16.52 -14.75 3.26
N GLU A 407 16.50 -13.90 4.28
CA GLU A 407 15.87 -12.57 4.29
C GLU A 407 16.58 -11.62 3.32
N VAL A 408 17.92 -11.60 3.34
CA VAL A 408 18.72 -10.79 2.40
C VAL A 408 18.41 -11.18 0.95
N ARG A 409 18.35 -12.49 0.66
CA ARG A 409 18.06 -13.00 -0.68
C ARG A 409 16.63 -12.74 -1.10
N LEU A 410 15.67 -12.78 -0.17
CA LEU A 410 14.28 -12.42 -0.43
C LEU A 410 14.18 -10.95 -0.85
N ILE A 411 14.85 -10.04 -0.15
CA ILE A 411 14.89 -8.60 -0.52
C ILE A 411 15.52 -8.42 -1.90
N VAL A 412 16.69 -9.04 -2.16
CA VAL A 412 17.34 -8.97 -3.48
C VAL A 412 16.42 -9.51 -4.58
N ARG A 413 15.70 -10.60 -4.32
CA ARG A 413 14.73 -11.14 -5.26
C ARG A 413 13.57 -10.18 -5.52
N ARG A 414 12.99 -9.57 -4.47
CA ARG A 414 11.92 -8.55 -4.60
C ARG A 414 12.39 -7.40 -5.49
N LEU A 415 13.61 -6.90 -5.29
CA LEU A 415 14.23 -5.86 -6.12
C LEU A 415 14.40 -6.31 -7.59
N GLN A 416 15.00 -7.49 -7.82
CA GLN A 416 15.22 -8.01 -9.17
C GLN A 416 13.91 -8.18 -9.95
N ARG A 417 12.83 -8.54 -9.26
CA ARG A 417 11.49 -8.66 -9.84
C ARG A 417 10.78 -7.33 -10.08
N MET A 418 11.42 -6.21 -9.77
CA MET A 418 11.02 -4.86 -10.15
C MET A 418 12.02 -4.26 -11.17
N GLY A 419 12.86 -5.10 -11.78
CA GLY A 419 13.83 -4.68 -12.79
C GLY A 419 15.12 -4.06 -12.22
N VAL A 420 15.30 -4.04 -10.90
CA VAL A 420 16.52 -3.51 -10.27
C VAL A 420 17.69 -4.43 -10.56
N ARG A 421 18.79 -3.87 -11.08
CA ARG A 421 20.04 -4.59 -11.24
C ARG A 421 20.78 -4.61 -9.90
N VAL A 422 21.23 -5.80 -9.52
CA VAL A 422 21.98 -6.05 -8.30
C VAL A 422 23.32 -6.69 -8.68
N ASP A 423 24.41 -6.15 -8.18
CA ASP A 423 25.75 -6.72 -8.34
C ASP A 423 26.22 -7.30 -6.99
N ARG A 424 27.28 -8.11 -7.00
CA ARG A 424 27.88 -8.71 -5.80
C ARG A 424 29.37 -8.43 -5.78
N LEU A 425 29.88 -7.95 -4.65
CA LEU A 425 31.30 -7.67 -4.47
C LEU A 425 32.13 -8.95 -4.59
N VAL A 426 33.20 -8.92 -5.38
CA VAL A 426 34.13 -10.06 -5.53
C VAL A 426 35.34 -9.96 -4.61
N ARG A 427 35.54 -8.80 -3.97
CA ARG A 427 36.60 -8.51 -3.00
C ARG A 427 36.04 -7.57 -1.94
N PRO A 428 36.63 -7.52 -0.73
CA PRO A 428 36.27 -6.51 0.25
C PRO A 428 36.38 -5.09 -0.34
N LEU A 429 35.47 -4.21 0.08
CA LEU A 429 35.41 -2.81 -0.37
C LEU A 429 35.43 -1.89 0.85
N THR A 430 36.40 -0.99 0.91
CA THR A 430 36.37 0.10 1.90
C THR A 430 35.47 1.22 1.40
N VAL A 431 34.47 1.56 2.20
CA VAL A 431 33.52 2.64 1.96
C VAL A 431 33.74 3.73 3.01
N PRO A 432 34.12 4.96 2.62
CA PRO A 432 34.55 5.99 3.57
C PRO A 432 33.42 6.60 4.40
N ASP A 433 32.20 6.60 3.87
CA ASP A 433 31.02 7.28 4.41
C ASP A 433 29.84 6.30 4.58
N PHE A 434 30.13 5.03 4.87
CA PHE A 434 29.09 4.00 4.97
C PHE A 434 28.13 4.33 6.12
N LYS A 435 26.89 4.66 5.78
CA LYS A 435 25.79 4.85 6.72
C LYS A 435 25.08 3.52 6.89
N ALA A 436 25.48 2.77 7.91
CA ALA A 436 24.78 1.55 8.29
C ALA A 436 23.36 1.88 8.77
N TYR A 437 22.41 0.95 8.57
CA TYR A 437 21.01 1.21 8.90
C TYR A 437 20.80 1.63 10.36
N GLY A 438 20.20 2.80 10.54
CA GLY A 438 19.97 3.48 11.81
C GLY A 438 21.23 3.78 12.61
N ARG A 439 22.35 4.04 11.93
CA ARG A 439 23.62 4.44 12.54
C ARG A 439 24.22 5.65 11.81
N PRO A 440 25.03 6.48 12.50
CA PRO A 440 25.83 7.51 11.84
C PRO A 440 26.77 6.92 10.78
N ALA A 441 27.14 7.74 9.80
CA ALA A 441 28.09 7.33 8.77
C ALA A 441 29.49 7.10 9.35
N ALA A 442 30.14 6.01 8.95
CA ALA A 442 31.49 5.68 9.36
C ALA A 442 32.26 4.94 8.26
N ARG A 443 33.58 5.08 8.26
CA ARG A 443 34.44 4.30 7.36
C ARG A 443 34.31 2.82 7.69
N THR A 444 33.87 2.02 6.73
CA THR A 444 33.58 0.59 6.90
C THR A 444 34.19 -0.24 5.79
N VAL A 445 34.68 -1.44 6.12
CA VAL A 445 35.07 -2.44 5.11
C VAL A 445 33.92 -3.43 4.94
N LEU A 446 33.30 -3.42 3.76
CA LEU A 446 32.28 -4.39 3.38
C LEU A 446 32.97 -5.65 2.85
N PRO A 447 32.56 -6.86 3.29
CA PRO A 447 33.19 -8.11 2.86
C PRO A 447 32.91 -8.42 1.38
N ALA A 448 33.72 -9.32 0.80
CA ALA A 448 33.34 -9.96 -0.45
C ALA A 448 32.01 -10.70 -0.27
N GLY A 449 31.19 -10.75 -1.31
CA GLY A 449 29.86 -11.36 -1.27
C GLY A 449 28.72 -10.42 -0.88
N THR A 450 29.00 -9.21 -0.38
CA THR A 450 27.97 -8.17 -0.16
C THR A 450 27.28 -7.81 -1.47
N PHE A 451 25.95 -7.71 -1.44
CA PHE A 451 25.16 -7.21 -2.56
C PHE A 451 25.28 -5.70 -2.66
N ARG A 452 25.49 -5.19 -3.87
CA ARG A 452 25.57 -3.78 -4.21
C ARG A 452 24.41 -3.42 -5.13
N ILE A 453 23.71 -2.36 -4.77
CA ILE A 453 22.59 -1.81 -5.53
C ILE A 453 22.91 -0.34 -5.83
N SER A 454 23.33 -0.07 -7.06
CA SER A 454 23.62 1.30 -7.52
C SER A 454 22.31 2.05 -7.75
N MET A 455 22.26 3.32 -7.35
CA MET A 455 21.14 4.23 -7.64
C MET A 455 21.12 4.69 -9.10
N ALA A 456 22.25 4.63 -9.81
CA ALA A 456 22.36 4.95 -11.25
C ALA A 456 21.64 3.91 -12.15
N GLN A 457 20.31 3.91 -12.09
CA GLN A 457 19.39 3.03 -12.81
C GLN A 457 18.10 3.79 -13.13
N GLY A 458 17.33 3.32 -14.11
CA GLY A 458 15.98 3.87 -14.33
C GLY A 458 15.04 3.62 -13.15
N GLN A 459 15.37 2.66 -12.27
CA GLN A 459 14.61 2.29 -11.08
C GLN A 459 15.00 3.11 -9.83
N LYS A 460 15.73 4.23 -9.98
CA LYS A 460 16.26 5.04 -8.85
C LYS A 460 15.23 5.29 -7.77
N HIS A 461 14.05 5.79 -8.14
CA HIS A 461 12.98 6.13 -7.20
C HIS A 461 12.50 4.90 -6.40
N TRP A 462 12.30 3.77 -7.08
CA TRP A 462 11.96 2.51 -6.41
C TRP A 462 13.07 1.99 -5.48
N ILE A 463 14.34 2.09 -5.89
CA ILE A 463 15.48 1.67 -5.06
C ILE A 463 15.52 2.50 -3.77
N GLN A 464 15.37 3.83 -3.89
CA GLN A 464 15.30 4.72 -2.73
C GLN A 464 14.12 4.36 -1.83
N ALA A 465 12.93 4.20 -2.40
CA ALA A 465 11.71 3.87 -1.67
C ALA A 465 11.83 2.59 -0.84
N MET A 466 12.52 1.58 -1.36
CA MET A 466 12.58 0.24 -0.77
C MET A 466 13.75 0.05 0.20
N LEU A 467 14.87 0.75 -0.02
CA LEU A 467 16.12 0.51 0.72
C LEU A 467 16.51 1.62 1.67
N ASN A 468 15.89 2.80 1.59
CA ASN A 468 16.14 3.86 2.55
C ASN A 468 15.53 3.52 3.91
N GLU A 469 16.25 3.88 4.98
CA GLU A 469 15.84 3.63 6.36
C GLU A 469 14.75 4.58 6.88
N ASP A 470 14.31 5.54 6.08
CA ASP A 470 13.33 6.55 6.46
C ASP A 470 12.51 6.94 5.22
N SER A 471 11.22 7.17 5.40
CA SER A 471 10.31 7.64 4.35
C SER A 471 10.30 9.17 4.21
N TYR A 472 10.92 9.90 5.15
CA TYR A 472 10.94 11.36 5.24
C TYR A 472 9.54 11.96 5.19
N THR A 473 8.71 11.48 6.11
CA THR A 473 7.32 11.88 6.26
C THR A 473 7.19 13.39 6.53
N PRO A 474 6.65 14.20 5.59
CA PRO A 474 6.84 15.65 5.61
C PRO A 474 6.01 16.38 6.67
N PHE A 475 4.83 15.88 7.06
CA PHE A 475 3.90 16.53 8.01
C PHE A 475 2.93 15.50 8.62
N PRO A 476 2.20 15.84 9.71
CA PRO A 476 1.55 14.85 10.57
C PRO A 476 0.13 14.42 10.11
N TYR A 477 -0.03 14.14 8.82
CA TYR A 477 -1.29 13.65 8.25
C TYR A 477 -1.06 12.36 7.46
N PHE A 478 -1.79 11.30 7.82
CA PHE A 478 -1.56 9.96 7.29
C PHE A 478 -2.85 9.24 6.95
N TYR A 479 -2.93 8.77 5.70
CA TYR A 479 -3.99 7.88 5.27
C TYR A 479 -3.74 6.41 5.71
N ASP A 480 -2.47 6.00 5.92
CA ASP A 480 -2.09 4.67 6.41
C ASP A 480 -0.71 4.73 7.11
N VAL A 481 0.12 3.69 6.98
CA VAL A 481 1.44 3.57 7.60
C VAL A 481 2.50 4.53 7.03
N THR A 482 3.50 4.82 7.86
CA THR A 482 4.57 5.76 7.51
C THR A 482 5.94 5.12 7.32
N ALA A 483 6.08 3.80 7.50
CA ALA A 483 7.36 3.09 7.37
C ALA A 483 7.24 1.79 6.54
N TRP A 484 8.21 1.54 5.65
CA TRP A 484 8.21 0.35 4.77
C TRP A 484 9.60 -0.09 4.25
N SER A 485 10.66 0.24 4.96
CA SER A 485 12.03 -0.11 4.54
C SER A 485 12.25 -1.63 4.54
N LEU A 486 12.42 -2.25 3.36
CA LEU A 486 12.62 -3.70 3.22
C LEU A 486 13.78 -4.23 4.09
N PRO A 487 14.94 -3.56 4.19
CA PRO A 487 16.02 -4.04 5.06
C PRO A 487 15.71 -4.03 6.55
N LEU A 488 14.93 -3.04 7.01
CA LEU A 488 14.53 -2.94 8.41
C LEU A 488 13.47 -3.99 8.72
N LEU A 489 12.44 -4.09 7.86
CA LEU A 489 11.40 -5.12 7.93
C LEU A 489 11.97 -6.54 7.90
N GLY A 490 12.99 -6.79 7.07
CA GLY A 490 13.72 -8.06 7.02
C GLY A 490 14.75 -8.26 8.14
N ASN A 491 14.99 -7.25 8.96
CA ASN A 491 16.04 -7.22 9.98
C ASN A 491 17.40 -7.71 9.44
N VAL A 492 17.84 -7.12 8.33
CA VAL A 492 19.11 -7.46 7.67
C VAL A 492 20.13 -6.34 7.79
N SER A 493 21.41 -6.72 7.80
CA SER A 493 22.50 -5.75 7.84
C SER A 493 22.77 -5.13 6.48
N GLY A 494 23.07 -3.84 6.48
CA GLY A 494 23.30 -3.09 5.26
C GLY A 494 23.42 -1.60 5.52
N GLY A 495 23.35 -0.81 4.46
CA GLY A 495 23.45 0.62 4.54
C GLY A 495 23.62 1.28 3.19
N SER A 496 23.98 2.56 3.22
CA SER A 496 24.12 3.39 2.04
C SER A 496 25.44 4.17 2.03
N SER A 497 25.82 4.68 0.87
CA SER A 497 26.98 5.54 0.68
C SER A 497 26.70 6.62 -0.36
N GLY A 498 27.20 7.82 -0.10
CA GLY A 498 27.22 8.92 -1.04
C GLY A 498 28.54 8.98 -1.83
N ALA A 499 29.55 8.20 -1.48
CA ALA A 499 30.86 8.24 -2.13
C ALA A 499 30.81 7.72 -3.57
N VAL A 500 31.70 8.26 -4.41
CA VAL A 500 31.95 7.71 -5.75
C VAL A 500 32.87 6.51 -5.59
N LEU A 501 32.32 5.31 -5.77
CA LEU A 501 33.02 4.04 -5.58
C LEU A 501 33.31 3.36 -6.92
N ARG A 502 34.40 2.61 -7.00
CA ARG A 502 34.77 1.77 -8.17
C ARG A 502 34.96 0.30 -7.75
N PRO A 503 33.94 -0.36 -7.22
CA PRO A 503 34.07 -1.72 -6.70
C PRO A 503 34.28 -2.73 -7.82
N ARG A 504 35.03 -3.80 -7.52
CA ARG A 504 34.99 -5.01 -8.35
C ARG A 504 33.77 -5.83 -7.95
N ALA A 505 32.79 -5.92 -8.84
CA ALA A 505 31.55 -6.63 -8.60
C ALA A 505 31.10 -7.38 -9.87
N VAL A 506 30.30 -8.42 -9.69
CA VAL A 506 29.69 -9.21 -10.77
C VAL A 506 28.17 -9.12 -10.69
N ARG A 507 27.51 -9.15 -11.84
CA ARG A 507 26.04 -9.15 -11.89
C ARG A 507 25.49 -10.40 -11.22
N VAL A 508 24.51 -10.21 -10.34
CA VAL A 508 23.78 -11.32 -9.71
C VAL A 508 22.68 -11.79 -10.67
N PRO A 509 22.60 -13.10 -10.99
CA PRO A 509 21.49 -13.66 -11.74
C PRO A 509 20.20 -13.58 -10.92
N ALA A 510 19.04 -13.75 -11.55
CA ALA A 510 17.77 -13.78 -10.83
C ALA A 510 17.79 -14.85 -9.73
N LEU A 511 17.47 -14.45 -8.49
CA LEU A 511 17.44 -15.36 -7.37
C LEU A 511 16.14 -16.18 -7.35
N PRO A 512 16.20 -17.48 -7.00
CA PRO A 512 15.02 -18.33 -6.91
C PRO A 512 14.13 -17.90 -5.74
N ALA A 513 12.86 -18.29 -5.78
CA ALA A 513 11.96 -18.13 -4.63
C ALA A 513 12.48 -18.91 -3.41
N PRO A 514 12.24 -18.42 -2.18
CA PRO A 514 12.50 -19.19 -0.97
C PRO A 514 11.78 -20.53 -1.02
N ARG A 515 12.38 -21.57 -0.44
CA ARG A 515 11.71 -22.86 -0.27
C ARG A 515 10.78 -22.78 0.93
N PRO A 516 9.48 -23.07 0.76
CA PRO A 516 8.59 -23.22 1.90
C PRO A 516 8.98 -24.42 2.76
N GLY A 517 8.73 -24.31 4.07
CA GLY A 517 8.91 -25.37 5.05
C GLY A 517 9.33 -24.82 6.41
N HIS A 518 9.47 -25.75 7.34
CA HIS A 518 10.06 -25.51 8.66
C HIS A 518 11.08 -26.60 8.96
N ASP A 519 11.97 -26.31 9.88
CA ASP A 519 12.90 -27.30 10.42
C ASP A 519 12.28 -27.98 11.66
N GLY A 520 12.61 -29.24 11.87
CA GLY A 520 12.14 -30.01 13.04
C GLY A 520 10.71 -30.55 12.89
N LYS A 521 10.13 -30.96 14.02
CA LYS A 521 8.78 -31.55 14.08
C LYS A 521 7.75 -30.44 14.35
N ALA A 522 6.71 -30.37 13.54
CA ALA A 522 5.57 -29.50 13.80
C ALA A 522 4.82 -29.89 15.10
N PRO A 523 4.63 -28.97 16.05
CA PRO A 523 3.68 -29.16 17.13
C PRO A 523 2.24 -29.06 16.60
N LYS A 524 1.29 -29.58 17.37
CA LYS A 524 -0.15 -29.44 17.07
C LYS A 524 -0.60 -28.02 17.39
N LEU A 525 -0.82 -27.23 16.34
CA LEU A 525 -1.19 -25.82 16.44
C LEU A 525 -2.70 -25.61 16.49
N GLY A 526 -3.12 -24.77 17.43
CA GLY A 526 -4.43 -24.10 17.42
C GLY A 526 -4.26 -22.61 17.14
N ILE A 527 -5.18 -22.01 16.39
CA ILE A 527 -5.29 -20.56 16.24
C ILE A 527 -6.64 -20.12 16.82
N LEU A 528 -6.63 -19.31 17.87
CA LEU A 528 -7.85 -18.74 18.44
C LEU A 528 -8.15 -17.39 17.78
N GLN A 529 -9.14 -17.36 16.89
CA GLN A 529 -9.63 -16.11 16.30
C GLN A 529 -10.66 -15.48 17.25
N LEU A 530 -10.34 -14.31 17.81
CA LEU A 530 -11.14 -13.67 18.87
C LEU A 530 -12.54 -13.26 18.44
N SER A 531 -12.74 -12.97 17.15
CA SER A 531 -14.03 -12.59 16.58
C SER A 531 -14.14 -13.02 15.12
N ALA A 532 -15.31 -13.51 14.73
CA ALA A 532 -15.61 -13.87 13.34
C ALA A 532 -15.91 -12.65 12.45
N THR A 533 -16.30 -11.52 13.04
CA THR A 533 -16.82 -10.36 12.32
C THR A 533 -15.85 -9.19 12.28
N SER A 534 -15.06 -9.00 13.32
CA SER A 534 -14.06 -7.92 13.41
C SER A 534 -13.03 -8.00 12.28
N SER A 535 -12.71 -6.86 11.70
CA SER A 535 -11.73 -6.73 10.61
C SER A 535 -10.32 -7.00 11.13
N SER A 536 -9.93 -6.41 12.26
CA SER A 536 -8.64 -6.65 12.93
C SER A 536 -8.41 -8.14 13.19
N ALA A 537 -9.41 -8.82 13.76
CA ALA A 537 -9.35 -10.26 14.05
C ALA A 537 -9.21 -11.12 12.79
N ARG A 538 -10.00 -10.85 11.75
CA ARG A 538 -9.95 -11.59 10.48
C ARG A 538 -8.63 -11.38 9.74
N GLN A 539 -8.13 -10.14 9.72
CA GLN A 539 -6.89 -9.79 9.02
C GLN A 539 -5.67 -10.35 9.74
N SER A 540 -5.49 -10.09 11.03
CA SER A 540 -4.36 -10.58 11.82
C SER A 540 -4.28 -12.12 11.80
N THR A 541 -5.42 -12.80 12.00
CA THR A 541 -5.50 -14.27 11.84
C THR A 541 -5.17 -14.70 10.41
N GLY A 542 -5.67 -13.98 9.42
CA GLY A 542 -5.42 -14.24 8.01
C GLY A 542 -3.95 -14.17 7.60
N TRP A 543 -3.24 -13.13 8.06
CA TRP A 543 -1.81 -12.96 7.82
C TRP A 543 -0.98 -14.10 8.42
N LEU A 544 -1.35 -14.55 9.63
CA LEU A 544 -0.75 -15.75 10.24
C LEU A 544 -1.04 -17.00 9.41
N ARG A 545 -2.30 -17.25 9.02
CA ARG A 545 -2.69 -18.41 8.20
C ARG A 545 -1.88 -18.49 6.92
N HIS A 546 -1.64 -17.36 6.26
CA HIS A 546 -0.78 -17.32 5.06
C HIS A 546 0.63 -17.84 5.34
N ARG A 547 1.30 -17.36 6.41
CA ARG A 547 2.64 -17.85 6.79
C ARG A 547 2.62 -19.34 7.08
N LEU A 548 1.66 -19.82 7.88
CA LEU A 548 1.57 -21.23 8.26
C LEU A 548 1.31 -22.15 7.05
N ASP A 549 0.36 -21.79 6.18
CA ASP A 549 -0.02 -22.60 5.02
C ASP A 549 0.99 -22.56 3.87
N ARG A 550 1.49 -21.36 3.56
CA ARG A 550 2.22 -21.09 2.30
C ARG A 550 3.72 -21.08 2.49
N GLU A 551 4.20 -20.64 3.64
CA GLU A 551 5.62 -20.44 3.87
C GLU A 551 6.22 -21.46 4.82
N TRP A 552 5.69 -21.63 6.03
CA TRP A 552 6.25 -22.53 7.04
C TRP A 552 5.73 -23.96 6.91
N ARG A 553 4.65 -24.18 6.17
CA ARG A 553 4.01 -25.50 5.98
C ARG A 553 3.69 -26.18 7.32
N LEU A 554 3.09 -25.42 8.23
CA LEU A 554 2.68 -25.88 9.55
C LEU A 554 1.15 -26.06 9.57
N PRO A 555 0.64 -27.30 9.75
CA PRO A 555 -0.80 -27.52 9.85
C PRO A 555 -1.34 -26.93 11.15
N PHE A 556 -2.56 -26.39 11.10
CA PHE A 556 -3.21 -25.79 12.25
C PHE A 556 -4.71 -26.10 12.28
N THR A 557 -5.31 -25.95 13.46
CA THR A 557 -6.76 -25.94 13.65
C THR A 557 -7.21 -24.52 14.00
N LEU A 558 -8.12 -23.94 13.20
CA LEU A 558 -8.76 -22.68 13.53
C LEU A 558 -9.84 -22.94 14.60
N LEU A 559 -9.81 -22.15 15.68
CA LEU A 559 -10.71 -22.25 16.83
C LEU A 559 -11.40 -20.91 17.06
N THR A 560 -12.67 -20.99 17.45
CA THR A 560 -13.43 -19.86 17.98
C THR A 560 -13.46 -19.90 19.52
N PRO A 561 -13.85 -18.81 20.20
CA PRO A 561 -14.13 -18.83 21.64
C PRO A 561 -15.12 -19.95 22.05
N ALA A 562 -16.13 -20.22 21.21
CA ALA A 562 -17.10 -21.28 21.46
C ALA A 562 -16.49 -22.68 21.35
N ASP A 563 -15.58 -22.91 20.40
CA ASP A 563 -14.85 -24.18 20.27
C ASP A 563 -14.00 -24.46 21.53
N VAL A 564 -13.34 -23.42 22.05
CA VAL A 564 -12.55 -23.50 23.28
C VAL A 564 -13.45 -23.83 24.48
N ALA A 565 -14.58 -23.13 24.62
CA ALA A 565 -15.57 -23.41 25.66
C ALA A 565 -16.15 -24.84 25.57
N ALA A 566 -16.22 -25.40 24.36
CA ALA A 566 -16.63 -26.78 24.10
C ALA A 566 -15.51 -27.82 24.29
N GLY A 567 -14.32 -27.43 24.80
CA GLY A 567 -13.23 -28.35 25.12
C GLY A 567 -12.34 -28.75 23.94
N ARG A 568 -12.40 -28.02 22.82
CA ARG A 568 -11.61 -28.34 21.60
C ARG A 568 -10.11 -27.98 21.68
N LEU A 569 -9.61 -27.61 22.87
CA LEU A 569 -8.17 -27.48 23.14
C LEU A 569 -7.47 -28.83 23.30
N SER A 570 -8.21 -29.93 23.46
CA SER A 570 -7.62 -31.26 23.64
C SER A 570 -6.68 -31.63 22.49
N GLY A 571 -5.42 -31.92 22.82
CA GLY A 571 -4.37 -32.25 21.86
C GLY A 571 -3.71 -31.06 21.16
N VAL A 572 -4.10 -29.82 21.46
CA VAL A 572 -3.35 -28.62 21.03
C VAL A 572 -2.14 -28.45 21.96
N GLU A 573 -0.95 -28.32 21.38
CA GLU A 573 0.31 -28.12 22.10
C GLU A 573 0.68 -26.63 22.18
N VAL A 574 0.41 -25.89 21.09
CA VAL A 574 0.65 -24.44 21.00
C VAL A 574 -0.62 -23.76 20.52
N LEU A 575 -1.09 -22.76 21.26
CA LEU A 575 -2.24 -21.94 20.92
C LEU A 575 -1.78 -20.54 20.58
N ILE A 576 -2.04 -20.10 19.35
CA ILE A 576 -1.72 -18.76 18.87
C ILE A 576 -3.01 -17.93 18.88
N THR A 577 -2.97 -16.77 19.50
CA THR A 577 -4.12 -15.85 19.59
C THR A 577 -3.72 -14.51 18.96
N PRO A 578 -4.07 -14.30 17.68
CA PRO A 578 -3.81 -13.04 16.99
C PRO A 578 -4.57 -11.84 17.56
N ASP A 579 -4.37 -10.68 16.96
CA ASP A 579 -5.08 -9.46 17.34
C ASP A 579 -6.60 -9.59 17.14
N GLY A 580 -7.36 -8.73 17.84
CA GLY A 580 -8.80 -8.65 17.79
C GLY A 580 -9.40 -8.10 19.08
N PRO A 581 -10.74 -7.89 19.13
CA PRO A 581 -11.40 -7.30 20.29
C PRO A 581 -11.37 -8.24 21.50
N ALA A 582 -10.35 -8.08 22.36
CA ALA A 582 -10.10 -8.97 23.50
C ALA A 582 -11.27 -9.02 24.48
N SER A 583 -12.00 -7.90 24.67
CA SER A 583 -13.18 -7.86 25.54
C SER A 583 -14.32 -8.73 25.02
N SER A 584 -14.58 -8.67 23.70
CA SER A 584 -15.55 -9.54 23.03
C SER A 584 -15.12 -11.00 23.10
N GLY A 585 -13.85 -11.30 22.81
CA GLY A 585 -13.30 -12.66 22.90
C GLY A 585 -13.38 -13.23 24.32
N TYR A 586 -13.01 -12.45 25.34
CA TYR A 586 -13.12 -12.82 26.76
C TYR A 586 -14.56 -13.13 27.16
N THR A 587 -15.52 -12.34 26.69
CA THR A 587 -16.95 -12.54 26.94
C THR A 587 -17.45 -13.80 26.25
N ALA A 588 -17.11 -13.99 24.97
CA ALA A 588 -17.54 -15.13 24.16
C ALA A 588 -16.98 -16.48 24.64
N LEU A 589 -15.83 -16.49 25.32
CA LEU A 589 -15.30 -17.70 25.96
C LEU A 589 -16.19 -18.21 27.10
N GLY A 590 -16.93 -17.32 27.78
CA GLY A 590 -17.67 -17.66 29.01
C GLY A 590 -16.76 -18.18 30.14
N ASP A 591 -17.33 -18.53 31.29
CA ASP A 591 -16.52 -19.06 32.41
C ASP A 591 -15.81 -20.37 32.05
N ALA A 592 -16.49 -21.25 31.31
CA ALA A 592 -15.94 -22.54 30.88
C ALA A 592 -14.71 -22.39 29.99
N GLY A 593 -14.79 -21.58 28.92
CA GLY A 593 -13.66 -21.38 28.00
C GLY A 593 -12.50 -20.64 28.66
N ARG A 594 -12.78 -19.66 29.53
CA ARG A 594 -11.74 -18.96 30.31
C ARG A 594 -11.01 -19.91 31.24
N GLY A 595 -11.75 -20.71 32.02
CA GLY A 595 -11.18 -21.73 32.91
C GLY A 595 -10.38 -22.79 32.14
N ALA A 596 -10.89 -23.22 30.98
CA ALA A 596 -10.20 -24.18 30.12
C ALA A 596 -8.86 -23.65 29.60
N LEU A 597 -8.79 -22.41 29.12
CA LEU A 597 -7.52 -21.80 28.67
C LEU A 597 -6.52 -21.65 29.81
N GLN A 598 -7.00 -21.19 30.97
CA GLN A 598 -6.17 -21.03 32.15
C GLN A 598 -5.58 -22.36 32.61
N GLN A 599 -6.40 -23.41 32.68
CA GLN A 599 -5.97 -24.73 33.09
C GLN A 599 -5.04 -25.37 32.06
N TRP A 600 -5.41 -25.35 30.77
CA TRP A 600 -4.60 -25.87 29.67
C TRP A 600 -3.20 -25.25 29.65
N THR A 601 -3.10 -23.93 29.85
CA THR A 601 -1.80 -23.25 29.91
C THR A 601 -1.01 -23.70 31.14
N ARG A 602 -1.65 -23.82 32.32
CA ARG A 602 -0.98 -24.30 33.54
C ARG A 602 -0.52 -25.75 33.45
N ASP A 603 -1.16 -26.57 32.63
CA ASP A 603 -0.87 -28.00 32.46
C ASP A 603 0.13 -28.29 31.33
N GLY A 604 0.86 -27.28 30.84
CA GLY A 604 1.93 -27.45 29.84
C GLY A 604 1.65 -26.82 28.49
N GLY A 605 0.46 -26.25 28.26
CA GLY A 605 0.13 -25.55 27.02
C GLY A 605 0.98 -24.30 26.81
N ARG A 606 1.37 -24.02 25.56
CA ARG A 606 2.09 -22.79 25.18
C ARG A 606 1.14 -21.80 24.53
N TYR A 607 0.80 -20.74 25.26
CA TYR A 607 0.03 -19.61 24.75
C TYR A 607 0.95 -18.60 24.05
N ILE A 608 0.60 -18.18 22.84
CA ILE A 608 1.27 -17.10 22.10
C ILE A 608 0.21 -16.07 21.72
N GLY A 609 0.44 -14.80 22.02
CA GLY A 609 -0.52 -13.75 21.65
C GLY A 609 0.13 -12.40 21.34
N TRP A 610 -0.60 -11.54 20.65
CA TRP A 610 -0.19 -10.16 20.39
C TRP A 610 -1.38 -9.21 20.38
N GLN A 611 -1.15 -7.93 20.73
CA GLN A 611 -2.20 -6.89 20.84
C GLN A 611 -3.44 -7.41 21.59
N GLY A 612 -4.58 -7.63 20.94
CA GLY A 612 -5.78 -8.22 21.53
C GLY A 612 -5.58 -9.59 22.18
N GLY A 613 -4.75 -10.46 21.60
CA GLY A 613 -4.34 -11.73 22.22
C GLY A 613 -3.51 -11.52 23.49
N THR A 614 -2.61 -10.53 23.48
CA THR A 614 -1.85 -10.13 24.68
C THR A 614 -2.76 -9.59 25.77
N GLN A 615 -3.75 -8.76 25.41
CA GLN A 615 -4.76 -8.27 26.34
C GLN A 615 -5.62 -9.40 26.92
N LEU A 616 -6.01 -10.38 26.09
CA LEU A 616 -6.75 -11.56 26.57
C LEU A 616 -5.93 -12.36 27.59
N ALA A 617 -4.65 -12.60 27.31
CA ALA A 617 -3.76 -13.29 28.24
C ALA A 617 -3.63 -12.58 29.59
N ALA A 618 -3.51 -11.25 29.58
CA ALA A 618 -3.47 -10.44 30.80
C ALA A 618 -4.79 -10.53 31.58
N ARG A 619 -5.95 -10.43 30.89
CA ARG A 619 -7.28 -10.60 31.50
C ARG A 619 -7.49 -11.98 32.12
N LEU A 620 -6.90 -13.02 31.53
CA LEU A 620 -6.94 -14.40 32.04
C LEU A 620 -5.92 -14.64 33.17
N GLY A 621 -5.06 -13.68 33.49
CA GLY A 621 -4.00 -13.85 34.49
C GLY A 621 -2.92 -14.85 34.05
N LEU A 622 -2.62 -14.91 32.74
CA LEU A 622 -1.55 -15.72 32.16
C LEU A 622 -0.21 -14.96 32.05
N THR A 623 -0.15 -13.74 32.57
CA THR A 623 1.05 -12.89 32.55
C THR A 623 1.01 -11.90 33.71
N THR A 624 2.17 -11.41 34.12
CA THR A 624 2.30 -10.23 34.98
C THR A 624 2.57 -8.94 34.21
N ALA A 625 2.72 -9.03 32.89
CA ALA A 625 2.89 -7.86 32.05
C ALA A 625 1.64 -6.97 32.13
N THR A 626 1.87 -5.69 32.39
CA THR A 626 0.84 -4.65 32.47
C THR A 626 0.74 -3.94 31.14
N LEU A 627 -0.47 -3.53 30.76
CA LEU A 627 -0.77 -2.94 29.47
C LEU A 627 -1.41 -1.57 29.68
N ALA A 628 -1.02 -0.59 28.88
CA ALA A 628 -1.63 0.73 28.84
C ALA A 628 -1.96 1.13 27.41
N GLU A 629 -3.00 1.96 27.24
CA GLU A 629 -3.23 2.62 25.96
C GLU A 629 -2.06 3.53 25.61
N PRO A 630 -1.65 3.57 24.32
CA PRO A 630 -0.64 4.52 23.88
C PRO A 630 -1.19 5.95 23.94
N THR A 631 -0.33 6.88 24.37
CA THR A 631 -0.58 8.32 24.27
C THR A 631 0.18 8.97 23.12
N SER A 632 0.97 8.19 22.38
CA SER A 632 1.73 8.61 21.21
C SER A 632 0.94 8.52 19.90
N ASP A 633 1.33 9.35 18.93
CA ASP A 633 0.88 9.30 17.55
C ASP A 633 1.88 8.51 16.70
N ILE A 634 1.59 7.22 16.46
CA ILE A 634 2.46 6.28 15.74
C ILE A 634 1.67 5.52 14.67
N PRO A 635 1.56 6.06 13.44
CA PRO A 635 0.86 5.44 12.32
C PRO A 635 1.82 4.55 11.53
N GLY A 636 2.00 3.31 12.01
CA GLY A 636 2.83 2.29 11.36
C GLY A 636 4.28 2.70 11.16
N THR A 637 5.06 2.55 12.22
CA THR A 637 6.44 3.07 12.34
C THR A 637 7.37 1.97 12.83
N LEU A 638 8.61 1.98 12.35
CA LEU A 638 9.60 0.97 12.73
C LEU A 638 10.51 1.49 13.84
N PHE A 639 10.53 0.78 14.96
CA PHE A 639 11.41 1.05 16.09
C PHE A 639 12.48 -0.02 16.19
N ARG A 640 13.74 0.39 16.38
CA ARG A 640 14.77 -0.57 16.77
C ARG A 640 14.49 -1.08 18.19
N VAL A 641 14.45 -2.39 18.34
CA VAL A 641 14.29 -3.07 19.63
C VAL A 641 15.51 -3.93 19.94
N LYS A 642 15.82 -4.09 21.23
CA LYS A 642 16.89 -4.95 21.74
C LYS A 642 16.34 -6.36 21.95
N VAL A 643 17.09 -7.36 21.51
CA VAL A 643 16.74 -8.78 21.67
C VAL A 643 17.68 -9.41 22.70
N ASP A 644 17.13 -10.02 23.74
CA ASP A 644 17.91 -10.73 24.75
C ASP A 644 18.49 -12.02 24.16
N GLY A 645 19.81 -12.06 23.95
CA GLY A 645 20.51 -13.20 23.38
C GLY A 645 20.48 -14.47 24.24
N SER A 646 20.06 -14.39 25.51
CA SER A 646 19.84 -15.56 26.36
C SER A 646 18.46 -16.21 26.15
N SER A 647 17.51 -15.48 25.53
CA SER A 647 16.21 -16.02 25.17
C SER A 647 16.32 -16.97 23.97
N PRO A 648 15.66 -18.15 23.99
CA PRO A 648 15.51 -18.99 22.80
C PRO A 648 14.85 -18.28 21.62
N LEU A 649 14.03 -17.25 21.89
CA LEU A 649 13.41 -16.45 20.84
C LEU A 649 14.44 -15.70 19.98
N ALA A 650 15.65 -15.43 20.50
CA ALA A 650 16.70 -14.73 19.77
C ALA A 650 17.39 -15.56 18.67
N ALA A 651 17.10 -16.86 18.57
CA ALA A 651 17.76 -17.77 17.63
C ALA A 651 17.64 -17.28 16.17
N GLY A 652 18.78 -16.89 15.58
CA GLY A 652 18.84 -16.36 14.21
C GLY A 652 18.24 -14.95 14.02
N VAL A 653 17.84 -14.27 15.09
CA VAL A 653 17.30 -12.90 15.04
C VAL A 653 18.41 -11.85 15.12
N GLY A 654 19.46 -12.11 15.90
CA GLY A 654 20.52 -11.15 16.20
C GLY A 654 20.20 -10.29 17.44
N ALA A 655 21.12 -9.39 17.81
CA ALA A 655 21.02 -8.58 19.03
C ALA A 655 19.93 -7.48 18.99
N SER A 656 19.37 -7.22 17.80
CA SER A 656 18.30 -6.26 17.59
C SER A 656 17.31 -6.77 16.55
N ALA A 657 16.10 -6.23 16.63
CA ALA A 657 15.08 -6.35 15.59
C ALA A 657 14.43 -4.99 15.33
N TRP A 658 13.50 -4.96 14.38
CA TRP A 658 12.74 -3.77 14.02
C TRP A 658 11.26 -4.05 14.27
N ASN A 659 10.74 -3.54 15.38
CA ASN A 659 9.35 -3.73 15.73
C ASN A 659 8.48 -2.75 14.93
N PHE A 660 7.44 -3.26 14.28
CA PHE A 660 6.48 -2.44 13.55
C PHE A 660 5.37 -2.04 14.50
N THR A 661 5.32 -0.77 14.89
CA THR A 661 4.40 -0.25 15.89
C THR A 661 3.32 0.61 15.23
N SER A 662 2.04 0.36 15.55
CA SER A 662 0.91 1.11 14.99
C SER A 662 -0.19 1.35 16.02
N TYR A 663 0.00 2.35 16.89
CA TYR A 663 -0.89 2.61 18.05
C TYR A 663 -1.11 1.38 18.94
N ASP A 664 -0.04 0.59 19.11
CA ASP A 664 -0.08 -0.62 19.92
C ASP A 664 -0.06 -0.33 21.42
N LEU A 665 -0.53 -1.29 22.20
CA LEU A 665 -0.49 -1.20 23.66
C LEU A 665 0.95 -1.06 24.17
N VAL A 666 1.14 -0.18 25.15
CA VAL A 666 2.41 -0.06 25.87
C VAL A 666 2.50 -1.18 26.90
N MET A 667 3.44 -2.10 26.72
CA MET A 667 3.60 -3.28 27.57
C MET A 667 4.79 -3.13 28.53
N ASN A 668 4.52 -3.20 29.83
CA ASN A 668 5.54 -3.17 30.87
C ASN A 668 5.64 -4.52 31.58
N ALA A 669 6.86 -4.98 31.87
CA ALA A 669 7.08 -6.22 32.60
C ALA A 669 8.38 -6.16 33.42
N SER A 670 8.36 -6.76 34.61
CA SER A 670 9.52 -6.86 35.50
C SER A 670 10.33 -8.15 35.32
N SER A 671 9.83 -9.11 34.54
CA SER A 671 10.49 -10.40 34.29
C SER A 671 10.05 -10.99 32.95
N GLY A 672 10.87 -11.89 32.40
CA GLY A 672 10.57 -12.58 31.14
C GLY A 672 10.67 -11.67 29.91
N VAL A 673 11.34 -10.51 29.99
CA VAL A 673 11.46 -9.59 28.84
C VAL A 673 12.47 -10.17 27.84
N ALA A 674 11.97 -10.71 26.73
CA ALA A 674 12.81 -11.26 25.66
C ALA A 674 13.21 -10.20 24.62
N VAL A 675 12.37 -9.18 24.44
CA VAL A 675 12.63 -8.04 23.54
C VAL A 675 12.14 -6.77 24.22
N SER A 676 12.95 -5.70 24.17
CA SER A 676 12.62 -4.40 24.77
C SER A 676 12.94 -3.24 23.87
N TYR A 677 12.20 -2.15 24.05
CA TYR A 677 12.58 -0.87 23.46
C TYR A 677 13.81 -0.31 24.22
N PRO A 678 14.81 0.26 23.51
CA PRO A 678 15.89 0.99 24.16
C PRO A 678 15.38 2.10 25.07
N GLN A 679 16.20 2.54 26.02
CA GLN A 679 15.97 3.81 26.71
C GLN A 679 15.99 4.97 25.69
N VAL A 680 15.22 6.03 25.93
CA VAL A 680 15.04 7.14 24.96
C VAL A 680 16.36 7.86 24.66
N ASP A 681 17.25 7.95 25.64
CA ASP A 681 18.58 8.57 25.53
C ASP A 681 19.65 7.62 24.97
N SER A 682 19.30 6.37 24.69
CA SER A 682 20.21 5.36 24.14
C SER A 682 20.57 5.69 22.68
N PRO A 683 21.83 5.50 22.25
CA PRO A 683 22.20 5.59 20.83
C PRO A 683 21.55 4.49 19.95
N ASP A 684 20.88 3.52 20.58
CA ASP A 684 20.06 2.51 19.91
C ASP A 684 18.61 2.93 19.70
N TRP A 685 18.14 4.03 20.31
CA TRP A 685 16.83 4.59 20.05
C TRP A 685 16.80 5.12 18.61
N PHE A 686 16.12 4.40 17.73
CA PHE A 686 15.99 4.78 16.33
C PHE A 686 14.59 4.49 15.84
N VAL A 687 14.07 5.45 15.07
CA VAL A 687 12.73 5.45 14.51
C VAL A 687 12.83 5.64 13.00
N SER A 688 12.08 4.84 12.25
CA SER A 688 11.86 4.98 10.82
C SER A 688 10.38 5.24 10.58
N GLY A 689 10.02 6.38 10.00
CA GLY A 689 8.64 6.81 9.82
C GLY A 689 8.25 7.96 10.75
N PHE A 690 6.94 8.15 10.95
CA PHE A 690 6.43 9.22 11.79
C PHE A 690 6.22 8.75 13.23
N GLU A 691 6.58 9.60 14.18
CA GLU A 691 6.15 9.43 15.56
C GLU A 691 6.01 10.79 16.23
N ARG A 692 5.10 10.87 17.19
CA ARG A 692 5.08 11.95 18.18
C ARG A 692 4.73 11.37 19.54
N GLY A 693 5.60 11.60 20.52
CA GLY A 693 5.39 11.12 21.90
C GLY A 693 5.88 9.68 22.13
N ALA A 694 6.62 9.07 21.21
CA ALA A 694 7.06 7.68 21.35
C ALA A 694 8.01 7.43 22.54
N SER A 695 8.47 8.48 23.24
CA SER A 695 9.29 8.34 24.46
C SER A 695 8.63 7.46 25.54
N GLU A 696 7.30 7.32 25.53
CA GLU A 696 6.58 6.40 26.43
C GLU A 696 6.97 4.93 26.25
N LEU A 697 7.47 4.55 25.06
CA LEU A 697 7.94 3.20 24.79
C LEU A 697 9.35 2.97 25.38
N GLY A 698 10.08 4.02 25.77
CA GLY A 698 11.45 3.92 26.29
C GLY A 698 11.60 2.93 27.43
N GLY A 699 12.41 1.88 27.23
CA GLY A 699 12.65 0.85 28.24
C GLY A 699 11.51 -0.14 28.49
N THR A 700 10.40 -0.03 27.75
CA THR A 700 9.25 -0.94 27.88
C THR A 700 9.52 -2.28 27.16
N ALA A 701 8.67 -3.28 27.43
CA ALA A 701 8.77 -4.59 26.81
C ALA A 701 8.06 -4.59 25.44
N ALA A 702 8.72 -5.15 24.42
CA ALA A 702 8.10 -5.44 23.13
C ALA A 702 7.65 -6.91 23.05
N VAL A 703 8.39 -7.82 23.68
CA VAL A 703 8.04 -9.25 23.79
C VAL A 703 8.36 -9.75 25.19
N VAL A 704 7.41 -10.44 25.81
CA VAL A 704 7.59 -11.15 27.08
C VAL A 704 7.39 -12.66 26.89
N ASP A 705 8.17 -13.47 27.58
CA ASP A 705 8.09 -14.92 27.66
C ASP A 705 8.12 -15.33 29.13
N GLN A 706 6.97 -15.75 29.65
CA GLN A 706 6.77 -16.05 31.08
C GLN A 706 6.24 -17.47 31.29
N PRO A 707 6.74 -18.20 32.31
CA PRO A 707 6.17 -19.49 32.69
C PRO A 707 4.81 -19.31 33.37
N VAL A 708 3.89 -20.25 33.13
CA VAL A 708 2.56 -20.30 33.73
C VAL A 708 2.27 -21.73 34.15
N GLY A 709 2.42 -22.05 35.44
CA GLY A 709 2.38 -23.43 35.89
C GLY A 709 3.49 -24.25 35.21
N GLN A 710 3.11 -25.33 34.52
CA GLN A 710 3.99 -26.16 33.69
C GLN A 710 4.10 -25.67 32.24
N GLY A 711 3.20 -24.79 31.78
CA GLY A 711 3.24 -24.23 30.44
C GLY A 711 3.77 -22.80 30.42
N ARG A 712 3.41 -22.05 29.36
CA ARG A 712 4.03 -20.75 29.06
C ARG A 712 3.10 -19.78 28.36
N SER A 713 3.45 -18.50 28.47
CA SER A 713 2.80 -17.37 27.82
C SER A 713 3.86 -16.48 27.14
N VAL A 714 3.83 -16.42 25.81
CA VAL A 714 4.70 -15.56 24.99
C VAL A 714 3.86 -14.47 24.35
N LEU A 715 4.08 -13.22 24.74
CA LEU A 715 3.21 -12.11 24.38
C LEU A 715 4.00 -11.02 23.67
N PHE A 716 3.48 -10.55 22.54
CA PHE A 716 4.04 -9.42 21.78
C PHE A 716 3.17 -8.18 22.00
N ALA A 717 3.78 -7.01 22.14
CA ALA A 717 3.06 -5.75 22.21
C ALA A 717 2.41 -5.41 20.85
N ALA A 718 3.16 -5.62 19.77
CA ALA A 718 2.76 -5.36 18.40
C ALA A 718 2.58 -6.65 17.60
N GLU A 719 1.94 -6.56 16.45
CA GLU A 719 1.78 -7.66 15.49
C GLU A 719 3.16 -8.09 14.92
N PRO A 720 3.68 -9.28 15.27
CA PRO A 720 5.02 -9.71 14.85
C PRO A 720 5.09 -10.03 13.36
N ASN A 721 3.96 -10.27 12.69
CA ASN A 721 3.90 -10.63 11.26
C ASN A 721 2.99 -9.66 10.47
N PHE A 722 3.05 -8.37 10.78
CA PHE A 722 2.18 -7.34 10.21
C PHE A 722 2.13 -7.41 8.68
N ARG A 723 0.92 -7.64 8.15
CA ARG A 723 0.63 -7.83 6.71
C ARG A 723 1.60 -8.81 6.01
N ALA A 724 2.16 -9.76 6.76
CA ALA A 724 3.19 -10.70 6.34
C ALA A 724 4.45 -10.08 5.69
N PHE A 725 4.81 -8.82 5.97
CA PHE A 725 6.04 -8.23 5.44
C PHE A 725 7.10 -7.92 6.48
N SER A 726 6.79 -8.04 7.78
CA SER A 726 7.75 -7.90 8.88
C SER A 726 8.56 -9.20 9.13
N ASP A 727 9.25 -9.66 8.08
CA ASP A 727 10.03 -10.93 8.07
C ASP A 727 10.97 -11.07 9.30
N GLY A 728 11.55 -9.96 9.76
CA GLY A 728 12.47 -9.92 10.89
C GLY A 728 11.82 -10.27 12.24
N THR A 729 10.67 -9.71 12.57
CA THR A 729 9.92 -10.04 13.79
C THR A 729 9.12 -11.31 13.64
N ALA A 730 8.71 -11.69 12.41
CA ALA A 730 8.09 -12.97 12.14
C ALA A 730 9.02 -14.15 12.52
N LYS A 731 10.34 -13.95 12.50
CA LYS A 731 11.31 -14.94 13.01
C LYS A 731 11.21 -15.14 14.53
N LEU A 732 10.91 -14.11 15.31
CA LEU A 732 10.63 -14.25 16.75
C LEU A 732 9.37 -15.10 16.98
N LEU A 733 8.31 -14.85 16.19
CA LEU A 733 7.09 -15.66 16.23
C LEU A 733 7.36 -17.11 15.84
N TYR A 734 8.14 -17.35 14.78
CA TYR A 734 8.57 -18.69 14.36
C TYR A 734 9.27 -19.43 15.52
N ASN A 735 10.19 -18.75 16.21
CA ASN A 735 10.89 -19.31 17.36
C ASN A 735 9.97 -19.52 18.57
N ALA A 736 8.95 -18.67 18.78
CA ALA A 736 7.95 -18.89 19.82
C ALA A 736 7.11 -20.14 19.55
N ILE A 737 6.84 -20.47 18.27
CA ILE A 737 6.07 -21.65 17.87
C ILE A 737 6.90 -22.93 17.97
N LEU A 738 8.12 -22.92 17.41
CA LEU A 738 8.92 -24.15 17.21
C LEU A 738 10.11 -24.28 18.15
N GLY A 739 10.52 -23.19 18.79
CA GLY A 739 11.72 -23.15 19.62
C GLY A 739 11.53 -23.83 20.98
N PRO A 740 12.64 -24.19 21.64
CA PRO A 740 12.61 -24.75 22.98
C PRO A 740 12.19 -23.70 24.01
N ASP A 741 11.75 -24.15 25.18
CA ASP A 741 11.55 -23.27 26.33
C ASP A 741 12.89 -22.78 26.91
N PRO A 742 12.94 -21.57 27.49
CA PRO A 742 14.10 -21.11 28.26
C PRO A 742 14.45 -22.08 29.39
N ALA A 743 15.74 -22.41 29.53
CA ALA A 743 16.23 -23.34 30.54
C ALA A 743 16.01 -22.87 32.00
N LYS A 744 15.89 -21.55 32.21
CA LYS A 744 15.54 -20.93 33.50
C LYS A 744 14.61 -19.75 33.22
N ALA A 745 13.45 -19.71 33.87
CA ALA A 745 12.57 -18.55 33.86
C ALA A 745 11.96 -18.38 35.26
N PRO A 746 12.12 -17.22 35.92
CA PRO A 746 11.50 -16.98 37.22
C PRO A 746 9.99 -17.01 37.08
N ALA A 747 9.32 -17.69 38.01
CA ALA A 747 7.87 -17.71 38.06
C ALA A 747 7.34 -16.28 38.33
N PRO A 748 6.42 -15.76 37.52
CA PRO A 748 5.82 -14.46 37.75
C PRO A 748 5.09 -14.42 39.11
N GLN A 749 5.26 -13.34 39.88
CA GLN A 749 4.53 -13.13 41.14
C GLN A 749 3.40 -12.12 40.95
N GLY A 750 2.16 -12.52 41.21
CA GLY A 750 0.99 -11.64 41.31
C GLY A 750 0.48 -11.05 40.00
N THR A 751 -0.53 -11.67 39.39
CA THR A 751 -1.15 -11.22 38.13
C THR A 751 -2.29 -10.21 38.31
N ALA A 752 -2.68 -9.93 39.55
CA ALA A 752 -3.85 -9.11 39.87
C ALA A 752 -3.79 -7.69 39.27
N LYS A 753 -2.61 -7.07 39.20
CA LYS A 753 -2.43 -5.76 38.58
C LYS A 753 -2.69 -5.83 37.07
N ALA A 754 -2.03 -6.76 36.38
CA ALA A 754 -2.20 -6.99 34.94
C ALA A 754 -3.65 -7.30 34.56
N VAL A 755 -4.34 -8.12 35.36
CA VAL A 755 -5.76 -8.44 35.17
C VAL A 755 -6.64 -7.18 35.24
N ARG A 756 -6.45 -6.35 36.28
CA ARG A 756 -7.26 -5.12 36.45
C ARG A 756 -7.03 -4.13 35.30
N GLU A 757 -5.77 -3.80 35.01
CA GLU A 757 -5.45 -2.82 33.97
C GLU A 757 -5.90 -3.30 32.58
N ALA A 758 -5.72 -4.58 32.25
CA ALA A 758 -6.20 -5.13 30.97
C ALA A 758 -7.74 -5.20 30.87
N ALA A 759 -8.45 -5.24 32.01
CA ALA A 759 -9.91 -5.19 32.04
C ALA A 759 -10.44 -3.78 31.76
N GLU A 760 -9.69 -2.74 32.14
CA GLU A 760 -10.05 -1.32 31.96
C GLU A 760 -9.74 -0.78 30.56
N LEU A 761 -8.84 -1.42 29.82
CA LEU A 761 -8.52 -1.02 28.44
C LEU A 761 -9.75 -1.09 27.51
N PRO A 762 -9.99 -0.04 26.69
CA PRO A 762 -11.05 -0.05 25.70
C PRO A 762 -10.74 -1.04 24.57
N SER A 763 -11.78 -1.34 23.79
CA SER A 763 -11.70 -2.21 22.63
C SER A 763 -12.09 -1.39 21.41
N TYR A 764 -11.09 -0.90 20.67
CA TYR A 764 -11.31 -0.17 19.42
C TYR A 764 -11.19 -1.10 18.22
N GLU A 765 -11.91 -0.79 17.15
CA GLU A 765 -11.82 -1.50 15.88
C GLU A 765 -11.50 -0.50 14.78
N SER A 766 -10.21 -0.35 14.42
CA SER A 766 -9.73 0.62 13.43
C SER A 766 -10.29 2.04 13.69
N PRO A 767 -9.92 2.69 14.82
CA PRO A 767 -10.44 4.02 15.18
C PRO A 767 -9.74 5.14 14.37
N ILE A 768 -10.43 6.25 14.15
CA ILE A 768 -9.77 7.50 13.73
C ILE A 768 -9.15 8.17 14.95
N ARG A 769 -7.92 8.67 14.82
CA ARG A 769 -7.26 9.44 15.88
C ARG A 769 -7.01 10.87 15.43
N VAL A 770 -7.49 11.83 16.21
CA VAL A 770 -7.27 13.26 16.01
C VAL A 770 -6.58 13.83 17.24
N SER A 771 -5.36 14.30 17.06
CA SER A 771 -4.53 14.89 18.10
C SER A 771 -4.40 16.39 17.83
N VAL A 772 -4.67 17.24 18.83
CA VAL A 772 -4.60 18.71 18.71
C VAL A 772 -3.92 19.34 19.92
N ARG A 773 -3.48 20.59 19.77
CA ARG A 773 -2.98 21.39 20.90
C ARG A 773 -4.14 21.75 21.85
N PRO A 774 -3.90 21.91 23.16
CA PRO A 774 -4.93 22.27 24.14
C PRO A 774 -5.72 23.53 23.79
N ALA A 775 -5.09 24.51 23.15
CA ALA A 775 -5.74 25.75 22.70
C ALA A 775 -6.79 25.52 21.60
N ASP A 776 -6.65 24.45 20.81
CA ASP A 776 -7.56 24.10 19.71
C ASP A 776 -8.60 23.04 20.10
N ALA A 777 -8.49 22.46 21.31
CA ALA A 777 -9.34 21.36 21.78
C ALA A 777 -10.84 21.68 21.72
N ALA A 778 -11.26 22.88 22.16
CA ALA A 778 -12.67 23.28 22.12
C ALA A 778 -13.22 23.35 20.68
N LYS A 779 -12.39 23.82 19.73
CA LYS A 779 -12.75 23.89 18.30
C LYS A 779 -12.82 22.49 17.71
N ALA A 780 -11.83 21.64 17.97
CA ALA A 780 -11.79 20.26 17.51
C ALA A 780 -13.02 19.48 17.99
N ALA A 781 -13.35 19.56 19.29
CA ALA A 781 -14.56 18.95 19.82
C ALA A 781 -15.84 19.50 19.14
N SER A 782 -15.87 20.78 18.76
CA SER A 782 -17.00 21.34 17.99
C SER A 782 -17.10 20.75 16.58
N VAL A 783 -15.96 20.54 15.90
CA VAL A 783 -15.90 19.89 14.58
C VAL A 783 -16.33 18.42 14.68
N LEU A 784 -15.89 17.70 15.70
CA LEU A 784 -16.29 16.31 15.92
C LEU A 784 -17.80 16.20 16.18
N ARG A 785 -18.37 17.11 16.99
CA ARG A 785 -19.83 17.18 17.19
C ARG A 785 -20.58 17.49 15.90
N SER A 786 -20.10 18.41 15.06
CA SER A 786 -20.77 18.74 13.80
C SER A 786 -20.68 17.59 12.78
N ALA A 787 -19.64 16.77 12.86
CA ALA A 787 -19.54 15.54 12.09
C ALA A 787 -20.46 14.43 12.63
N GLY A 788 -20.96 14.52 13.87
CA GLY A 788 -21.74 13.48 14.53
C GLY A 788 -20.89 12.36 15.13
N ALA A 789 -19.60 12.61 15.38
CA ALA A 789 -18.68 11.63 15.91
C ALA A 789 -18.84 11.43 17.43
N THR A 790 -18.63 10.20 17.89
CA THR A 790 -18.43 9.83 19.29
C THR A 790 -16.96 9.51 19.53
N TRP A 791 -16.38 9.99 20.63
CA TRP A 791 -14.95 9.82 20.87
C TRP A 791 -14.62 9.60 22.35
N ALA A 792 -13.47 8.98 22.60
CA ALA A 792 -12.76 9.04 23.87
C ALA A 792 -11.76 10.21 23.83
N GLU A 793 -11.68 10.98 24.91
CA GLU A 793 -10.73 12.09 25.05
C GLU A 793 -9.67 11.73 26.09
N THR A 794 -8.40 11.89 25.72
CA THR A 794 -7.28 11.81 26.68
C THR A 794 -6.39 13.05 26.54
N ARG A 795 -5.75 13.44 27.64
CA ARG A 795 -4.86 14.61 27.71
C ARG A 795 -3.51 14.17 28.24
N SER A 796 -2.48 14.25 27.40
CA SER A 796 -1.12 13.83 27.74
C SER A 796 -0.11 14.68 27.01
N GLY A 797 1.05 14.95 27.62
CA GLY A 797 2.18 15.60 26.92
C GLY A 797 1.88 16.97 26.30
N GLY A 798 0.88 17.72 26.79
CA GLY A 798 0.46 18.98 26.17
C GLY A 798 -0.30 18.79 24.85
N VAL A 799 -0.91 17.63 24.64
CA VAL A 799 -1.76 17.27 23.49
C VAL A 799 -3.10 16.76 24.02
N VAL A 800 -4.17 17.01 23.26
CA VAL A 800 -5.50 16.43 23.48
C VAL A 800 -5.75 15.44 22.35
N HIS A 801 -5.97 14.18 22.71
CA HIS A 801 -6.23 13.10 21.76
C HIS A 801 -7.71 12.76 21.76
N TYR A 802 -8.28 12.71 20.58
CA TYR A 802 -9.63 12.28 20.30
C TYR A 802 -9.57 10.96 19.54
N VAL A 803 -9.93 9.86 20.21
CA VAL A 803 -10.05 8.53 19.59
C VAL A 803 -11.51 8.32 19.23
N ILE A 804 -11.81 8.45 17.95
CA ILE A 804 -13.16 8.33 17.40
C ILE A 804 -13.45 6.86 17.19
N ASP A 805 -14.50 6.39 17.84
CA ASP A 805 -14.88 5.00 17.78
C ASP A 805 -15.38 4.61 16.39
N ASN A 806 -15.04 3.38 15.97
CA ASN A 806 -15.49 2.76 14.74
C ASN A 806 -16.09 1.39 15.09
N PRO A 807 -17.26 1.37 15.74
CA PRO A 807 -17.82 0.15 16.32
C PRO A 807 -18.20 -0.90 15.28
N ARG A 808 -18.32 -0.51 14.00
CA ARG A 808 -18.58 -1.41 12.88
C ARG A 808 -17.31 -1.92 12.20
N GLY A 809 -16.12 -1.42 12.59
CA GLY A 809 -14.85 -1.78 11.98
C GLY A 809 -14.78 -1.51 10.49
N LEU A 810 -15.38 -0.39 10.08
CA LEU A 810 -15.37 0.03 8.69
C LEU A 810 -13.94 0.41 8.28
N PRO A 811 -13.49 0.05 7.08
CA PRO A 811 -12.28 0.64 6.53
C PRO A 811 -12.45 2.16 6.37
N VAL A 812 -11.33 2.88 6.29
CA VAL A 812 -11.25 4.35 6.18
C VAL A 812 -12.20 4.93 5.12
N ASP A 813 -12.25 4.34 3.93
CA ASP A 813 -13.04 4.79 2.78
C ASP A 813 -14.55 4.63 2.98
N HIS A 814 -15.01 3.72 3.83
CA HIS A 814 -16.43 3.61 4.22
C HIS A 814 -16.74 4.30 5.56
N HIS A 815 -15.74 4.89 6.22
CA HIS A 815 -15.94 5.53 7.50
C HIS A 815 -16.65 6.89 7.33
N PRO A 816 -17.78 7.14 8.01
CA PRO A 816 -18.65 8.31 7.76
C PRO A 816 -17.99 9.67 8.04
N PHE A 817 -16.90 9.66 8.81
CA PHE A 817 -16.14 10.85 9.19
C PHE A 817 -14.77 10.93 8.52
N ALA A 818 -14.15 9.82 8.11
CA ALA A 818 -12.75 9.83 7.66
C ALA A 818 -12.55 10.72 6.44
N GLY A 819 -13.48 10.64 5.49
CA GLY A 819 -13.37 11.40 4.25
C GLY A 819 -13.66 12.89 4.35
N ARG A 820 -14.15 13.39 5.50
CA ARG A 820 -14.53 14.81 5.68
C ARG A 820 -13.78 15.49 6.80
N LEU A 821 -13.43 14.73 7.84
CA LEU A 821 -12.85 15.26 9.06
C LEU A 821 -11.54 16.03 8.85
N PRO A 822 -10.59 15.59 7.98
CA PRO A 822 -9.39 16.35 7.70
C PRO A 822 -9.70 17.76 7.17
N SER A 823 -10.59 17.87 6.20
CA SER A 823 -11.00 19.17 5.65
C SER A 823 -11.82 20.00 6.62
N LEU A 824 -12.68 19.39 7.45
CA LEU A 824 -13.41 20.13 8.49
C LEU A 824 -12.48 20.70 9.57
N ILE A 825 -11.46 19.94 9.98
CA ILE A 825 -10.43 20.40 10.93
C ILE A 825 -9.66 21.59 10.34
N ARG A 826 -9.17 21.46 9.09
CA ARG A 826 -8.47 22.55 8.39
C ARG A 826 -9.36 23.78 8.21
N GLY A 827 -10.61 23.58 7.79
CA GLY A 827 -11.60 24.65 7.60
C GLY A 827 -11.95 25.40 8.88
N ALA A 828 -11.82 24.77 10.05
CA ALA A 828 -11.97 25.40 11.35
C ALA A 828 -10.72 26.20 11.80
N GLY A 829 -9.68 26.28 10.96
CA GLY A 829 -8.41 26.94 11.29
C GLY A 829 -7.61 26.20 12.37
N ILE A 830 -7.80 24.88 12.49
CA ILE A 830 -7.06 24.03 13.40
C ILE A 830 -5.86 23.46 12.64
N ASP A 831 -4.67 23.61 13.22
CA ASP A 831 -3.46 22.96 12.76
C ASP A 831 -3.21 21.73 13.65
N PRO A 832 -3.61 20.54 13.21
CA PRO A 832 -3.60 19.35 14.05
C PRO A 832 -2.18 18.89 14.37
N VAL A 833 -2.03 18.35 15.58
CA VAL A 833 -0.79 17.69 16.02
C VAL A 833 -0.58 16.41 15.20
N ALA A 834 -1.64 15.63 15.01
CA ALA A 834 -1.69 14.51 14.09
C ALA A 834 -3.14 14.20 13.74
N VAL A 835 -3.40 13.75 12.52
CA VAL A 835 -4.65 13.08 12.15
C VAL A 835 -4.28 11.78 11.49
N THR A 836 -4.76 10.68 12.05
CA THR A 836 -4.56 9.35 11.49
C THR A 836 -5.90 8.70 11.22
N LEU A 837 -6.02 8.23 9.99
CA LEU A 837 -7.17 7.49 9.52
C LEU A 837 -6.92 5.96 9.66
N PRO A 838 -7.99 5.18 9.86
CA PRO A 838 -7.91 3.76 10.23
C PRO A 838 -7.48 2.79 9.13
#